data_AF-A0A6J1X3Y5-F1
#
_entry.id   AF-A0A6J1X3Y5-F1
#
_cell.length_a   1.000
_cell.length_b   1.000
_cell.length_c   1.000
_cell.angle_alpha   90.00
_cell.angle_beta   90.00
_cell.angle_gamma   90.00
#
_symmetry.space_group_name_H-M   'P 1'
#
loop_
_entity.id
_entity.type
_entity.pdbx_description
1 polymer ?
#
loop_
_entity_poly.entity_id
_entity_poly.type
_entity_poly.pdbx_seq_one_letter_code
_entity_poly.pdbx_strand_id
1 'polypeptide(L)'
;MGDISESIKKCILILKSAKSDTEKFAALFMVTKLVKSKDCNSQAKKALFEAIGFKFLKKLLTSNNVQDDCPPSVYKSVALSILTCFCNDPELSAHPEMLANIPVFLDIVQTSDNDDYDDNLIIISEAYTCLQCIAEHEAGQKALIEVGAIKKMSEIYSHQSFQTDEALNILVKLVSRYGPAAWGSDPTPFHSLVNKIALDFATDQSERKFELATILSALLYSCNKTTVVPGSSEETWPQSIYKALHDILTSKIGKNQRDPALKLAANIVDLLGIEWTLNDEENPKKFFLLLLQLSAIEVRMQLEDRSFKQAFANADLITSCFIVLELSVNYMATDQLDLEQKEKQSVYTSLKGAFNAVVSILTKICNDKNRDKLPDNEKVFVCAMVRVLVSWIAQETTAMREQIYALLPFIFSLANDSFHAYRARKLAEKNKSDGEGMDIDTSLMGQVDLLRLMLPALCHLVVEDKARDIVLNLKEEDILYESMNFHWSIVHYKKPPIPKSERGKVKTQPEPELDPKLLEDMKDSRAAMVSLCNIFMNLTVLAPKVVENSILFNTLLKFIFNNLPELKNIPENLVLHGHLAVLGLLLLKQQASKVKKNDFSICRYIQSIIRFLWDAYNVDESNDPTALVVSMTYKEHWNEIADLWFLGMQTMSGVLTIVPWISEFAIESGWAEGIAEMLAKVKVGTLPPNVKSAFEDFLCRLVDSNEAVIPVLKKGGALKMCRSHRMMDLGKKLFGD
;
A
#
# COMPACT_ATOMS: atom_id res chain seq x y z
N MET A 1 -52.77 15.78 -4.36
CA MET A 1 -53.69 14.77 -3.74
C MET A 1 -54.54 13.99 -4.76
N GLY A 2 -54.21 14.01 -6.06
CA GLY A 2 -54.95 13.28 -7.09
C GLY A 2 -54.64 11.77 -7.18
N ASP A 3 -53.56 11.32 -6.53
CA ASP A 3 -52.94 10.01 -6.80
C ASP A 3 -53.01 9.02 -5.62
N ILE A 4 -53.84 9.31 -4.62
CA ILE A 4 -54.04 8.45 -3.44
C ILE A 4 -55.50 8.00 -3.42
N SER A 5 -55.71 6.68 -3.35
CA SER A 5 -57.04 6.06 -3.36
C SER A 5 -57.91 6.55 -2.20
N GLU A 6 -59.23 6.55 -2.40
CA GLU A 6 -60.18 7.03 -1.40
C GLU A 6 -60.13 6.21 -0.10
N SER A 7 -59.90 4.91 -0.21
CA SER A 7 -59.71 4.00 0.94
C SER A 7 -58.50 4.38 1.80
N ILE A 8 -57.40 4.79 1.18
CA ILE A 8 -56.19 5.24 1.89
C ILE A 8 -56.42 6.61 2.54
N LYS A 9 -57.10 7.54 1.84
CA LYS A 9 -57.49 8.84 2.42
C LYS A 9 -58.38 8.68 3.66
N LYS A 10 -59.35 7.76 3.63
CA LYS A 10 -60.20 7.43 4.78
C LYS A 10 -59.38 6.85 5.94
N CYS A 11 -58.44 5.95 5.67
CA CYS A 11 -57.55 5.39 6.68
C CYS A 11 -56.66 6.48 7.34
N ILE A 12 -56.09 7.40 6.55
CA ILE A 12 -55.33 8.55 7.05
C ILE A 12 -56.18 9.43 7.96
N LEU A 13 -57.43 9.71 7.58
CA LEU A 13 -58.35 10.50 8.41
C LEU A 13 -58.65 9.81 9.75
N ILE A 14 -58.86 8.50 9.75
CA ILE A 14 -59.08 7.71 10.97
C ILE A 14 -57.85 7.81 11.88
N LEU A 15 -56.65 7.58 11.34
CA LEU A 15 -55.39 7.65 12.10
C LEU A 15 -55.15 9.03 12.73
N LYS A 16 -55.46 10.10 11.99
CA LYS A 16 -55.33 11.49 12.47
C LYS A 16 -56.41 11.90 13.48
N SER A 17 -57.58 11.28 13.41
CA SER A 17 -58.73 11.60 14.28
C SER A 17 -58.79 10.76 15.56
N ALA A 18 -57.98 9.71 15.64
CA ALA A 18 -57.90 8.82 16.80
C ALA A 18 -57.41 9.57 18.05
N LYS A 19 -58.14 9.43 19.16
CA LYS A 19 -57.92 10.14 20.42
C LYS A 19 -57.16 9.30 21.46
N SER A 20 -57.05 7.99 21.23
CA SER A 20 -56.32 7.05 22.09
C SER A 20 -55.38 6.15 21.30
N ASP A 21 -54.38 5.59 21.98
CA ASP A 21 -53.46 4.60 21.39
C ASP A 21 -54.18 3.32 20.96
N THR A 22 -55.26 2.93 21.67
CA THR A 22 -56.12 1.78 21.31
C THR A 22 -56.86 2.02 20.00
N GLU A 23 -57.42 3.21 19.79
CA GLU A 23 -58.08 3.59 18.52
C GLU A 23 -57.06 3.61 17.36
N LYS A 24 -55.85 4.11 17.61
CA LYS A 24 -54.77 4.07 16.61
C LYS A 24 -54.31 2.65 16.29
N PHE A 25 -54.19 1.80 17.31
CA PHE A 25 -53.78 0.40 17.13
C PHE A 25 -54.80 -0.38 16.30
N ALA A 26 -56.10 -0.20 16.55
CA ALA A 26 -57.16 -0.82 15.73
C ALA A 26 -57.08 -0.38 14.26
N ALA A 27 -56.76 0.90 14.00
CA ALA A 27 -56.58 1.41 12.64
C ALA A 27 -55.37 0.81 11.91
N LEU A 28 -54.34 0.33 12.62
CA LEU A 28 -53.17 -0.32 12.03
C LEU A 28 -53.51 -1.62 11.28
N PHE A 29 -54.55 -2.35 11.69
CA PHE A 29 -55.01 -3.53 10.94
C PHE A 29 -55.57 -3.17 9.55
N MET A 30 -56.11 -1.95 9.40
CA MET A 30 -56.49 -1.44 8.07
C MET A 30 -55.24 -1.08 7.26
N VAL A 31 -54.22 -0.51 7.91
CA VAL A 31 -52.94 -0.15 7.27
C VAL A 31 -52.25 -1.41 6.72
N THR A 32 -52.11 -2.48 7.50
CA THR A 32 -51.44 -3.71 7.05
C THR A 32 -52.10 -4.33 5.82
N LYS A 33 -53.42 -4.15 5.65
CA LYS A 33 -54.16 -4.57 4.46
C LYS A 33 -53.99 -3.60 3.28
N LEU A 34 -54.05 -2.30 3.52
CA LEU A 34 -54.00 -1.28 2.47
C LEU A 34 -52.59 -1.12 1.88
N VAL A 35 -51.54 -1.25 2.70
CA VAL A 35 -50.15 -1.09 2.24
C VAL A 35 -49.72 -2.20 1.28
N LYS A 36 -50.35 -3.38 1.35
CA LYS A 36 -50.13 -4.51 0.43
C LYS A 36 -50.97 -4.43 -0.86
N SER A 37 -51.85 -3.43 -0.98
CA SER A 37 -52.72 -3.29 -2.16
C SER A 37 -51.98 -2.66 -3.34
N LYS A 38 -52.39 -3.01 -4.57
CA LYS A 38 -51.83 -2.43 -5.81
C LYS A 38 -52.04 -0.91 -5.92
N ASP A 39 -53.00 -0.37 -5.16
CA ASP A 39 -53.37 1.04 -5.15
C ASP A 39 -52.53 1.88 -4.16
N CYS A 40 -51.57 1.27 -3.46
CA CYS A 40 -50.69 1.96 -2.50
C CYS A 40 -49.31 2.24 -3.13
N ASN A 41 -49.22 3.36 -3.84
CA ASN A 41 -47.96 3.88 -4.39
C ASN A 41 -47.07 4.51 -3.28
N SER A 42 -45.83 4.87 -3.62
CA SER A 42 -44.86 5.47 -2.69
C SER A 42 -45.40 6.72 -1.97
N GLN A 43 -46.15 7.57 -2.69
CA GLN A 43 -46.77 8.76 -2.10
C GLN A 43 -47.84 8.40 -1.05
N ALA A 44 -48.64 7.36 -1.31
CA ALA A 44 -49.62 6.83 -0.37
C ALA A 44 -48.96 6.19 0.86
N LYS A 45 -47.86 5.44 0.67
CA LYS A 45 -47.07 4.87 1.77
C LYS A 45 -46.51 5.95 2.69
N LYS A 46 -45.93 7.01 2.12
CA LYS A 46 -45.41 8.16 2.87
C LYS A 46 -46.50 8.87 3.67
N ALA A 47 -47.64 9.14 3.03
CA ALA A 47 -48.77 9.78 3.70
C ALA A 47 -49.36 8.92 4.83
N LEU A 48 -49.34 7.59 4.70
CA LEU A 48 -49.73 6.66 5.77
C LEU A 48 -48.70 6.64 6.90
N PHE A 49 -47.41 6.56 6.58
CA PHE A 49 -46.32 6.59 7.57
C PHE A 49 -46.39 7.85 8.45
N GLU A 50 -46.55 9.03 7.83
CA GLU A 50 -46.73 10.31 8.53
C GLU A 50 -48.02 10.34 9.38
N ALA A 51 -49.11 9.75 8.89
CA ALA A 51 -50.40 9.75 9.59
C ALA A 51 -50.41 8.84 10.83
N ILE A 52 -49.66 7.74 10.81
CA ILE A 52 -49.50 6.84 11.96
C ILE A 52 -48.72 7.55 13.08
N GLY A 53 -47.65 8.23 12.70
CA GLY A 53 -46.78 8.97 13.60
C GLY A 53 -45.70 8.11 14.26
N PHE A 54 -44.44 8.54 14.12
CA PHE A 54 -43.26 7.82 14.60
C PHE A 54 -43.27 7.52 16.10
N LYS A 55 -43.67 8.49 16.94
CA LYS A 55 -43.72 8.30 18.40
C LYS A 55 -44.62 7.13 18.82
N PHE A 56 -45.70 6.89 18.06
CA PHE A 56 -46.63 5.80 18.33
C PHE A 56 -46.00 4.45 17.95
N LEU A 57 -45.40 4.32 16.76
CA LEU A 57 -44.69 3.10 16.33
C LEU A 57 -43.54 2.75 17.27
N LYS A 58 -42.73 3.74 17.67
CA LYS A 58 -41.64 3.52 18.63
C LYS A 58 -42.15 3.03 19.99
N LYS A 59 -43.28 3.55 20.45
CA LYS A 59 -43.93 3.09 21.68
C LYS A 59 -44.41 1.64 21.56
N LEU A 60 -44.99 1.25 20.42
CA LEU A 60 -45.40 -0.14 20.18
C LEU A 60 -44.22 -1.12 20.17
N LEU A 61 -43.06 -0.71 19.65
CA LEU A 61 -41.84 -1.53 19.63
C LEU A 61 -41.19 -1.70 21.01
N THR A 62 -41.29 -0.68 21.89
CA THR A 62 -40.50 -0.60 23.12
C THR A 62 -41.32 -0.76 24.40
N SER A 63 -42.64 -0.62 24.34
CA SER A 63 -43.50 -0.69 25.53
C SER A 63 -43.69 -2.14 25.98
N ASN A 64 -43.35 -2.40 27.24
CA ASN A 64 -43.75 -3.62 27.96
C ASN A 64 -45.05 -3.41 28.77
N ASN A 65 -45.55 -2.17 28.84
CA ASN A 65 -46.79 -1.84 29.53
C ASN A 65 -47.97 -2.18 28.63
N VAL A 66 -48.72 -3.20 29.04
CA VAL A 66 -49.93 -3.67 28.38
C VAL A 66 -51.15 -3.03 29.05
N GLN A 67 -52.04 -2.44 28.26
CA GLN A 67 -53.43 -2.26 28.64
C GLN A 67 -54.23 -3.38 27.95
N ASP A 68 -54.98 -4.18 28.73
CA ASP A 68 -55.76 -5.37 28.34
C ASP A 68 -54.96 -6.68 28.07
N ASP A 69 -55.63 -7.84 27.98
CA ASP A 69 -55.10 -9.23 27.88
C ASP A 69 -54.22 -9.54 26.63
N CYS A 70 -53.56 -8.56 26.02
CA CYS A 70 -52.78 -8.73 24.77
C CYS A 70 -51.27 -8.78 25.02
N PRO A 71 -50.53 -9.85 24.69
CA PRO A 71 -49.09 -9.93 24.95
C PRO A 71 -48.27 -8.81 24.27
N PRO A 72 -47.20 -8.28 24.92
CA PRO A 72 -46.30 -7.27 24.32
C PRO A 72 -45.73 -7.68 22.94
N SER A 73 -45.55 -8.98 22.70
CA SER A 73 -45.08 -9.52 21.41
C SER A 73 -46.03 -9.20 20.25
N VAL A 74 -47.34 -9.14 20.48
CA VAL A 74 -48.33 -8.82 19.44
C VAL A 74 -48.20 -7.36 18.98
N TYR A 75 -48.00 -6.44 19.93
CA TYR A 75 -47.77 -5.03 19.60
C TYR A 75 -46.46 -4.83 18.81
N LYS A 76 -45.40 -5.54 19.21
CA LYS A 76 -44.11 -5.53 18.50
C LYS A 76 -44.24 -6.09 17.08
N SER A 77 -44.89 -7.24 16.91
CA SER A 77 -45.11 -7.87 15.60
C SER A 77 -45.92 -6.97 14.67
N VAL A 78 -47.03 -6.38 15.13
CA VAL A 78 -47.83 -5.47 14.29
C VAL A 78 -47.02 -4.23 13.88
N ALA A 79 -46.23 -3.66 14.80
CA ALA A 79 -45.37 -2.52 14.49
C ALA A 79 -44.29 -2.89 13.44
N LEU A 80 -43.64 -4.04 13.60
CA LEU A 80 -42.62 -4.54 12.67
C LEU A 80 -43.18 -4.89 11.29
N SER A 81 -44.35 -5.52 11.21
CA SER A 81 -45.01 -5.80 9.93
C SER A 81 -45.26 -4.52 9.13
N ILE A 82 -45.66 -3.45 9.82
CA ILE A 82 -45.94 -2.15 9.22
C ILE A 82 -44.64 -1.47 8.79
N LEU A 83 -43.64 -1.46 9.67
CA LEU A 83 -42.32 -0.89 9.36
C LEU A 83 -41.67 -1.62 8.18
N THR A 84 -41.75 -2.94 8.13
CA THR A 84 -41.26 -3.77 7.01
C THR A 84 -41.93 -3.36 5.69
N CYS A 85 -43.24 -3.13 5.70
CA CYS A 85 -43.97 -2.69 4.50
C CYS A 85 -43.51 -1.30 4.01
N PHE A 86 -43.10 -0.42 4.93
CA PHE A 86 -42.57 0.91 4.61
C PHE A 86 -41.09 0.88 4.22
N CYS A 87 -40.26 0.06 4.87
CA CYS A 87 -38.85 -0.13 4.55
C CYS A 87 -38.62 -0.64 3.12
N ASN A 88 -39.58 -1.34 2.53
CA ASN A 88 -39.52 -1.74 1.12
C ASN A 88 -39.60 -0.54 0.14
N ASP A 89 -39.92 0.66 0.61
CA ASP A 89 -39.90 1.89 -0.19
C ASP A 89 -38.57 2.65 0.03
N PRO A 90 -37.77 2.91 -1.03
CA PRO A 90 -36.45 3.55 -0.91
C PRO A 90 -36.44 4.91 -0.22
N GLU A 91 -37.50 5.71 -0.31
CA GLU A 91 -37.54 7.01 0.36
C GLU A 91 -37.78 6.86 1.87
N LEU A 92 -38.52 5.83 2.27
CA LEU A 92 -38.89 5.60 3.66
C LEU A 92 -37.84 4.80 4.44
N SER A 93 -37.12 3.88 3.79
CA SER A 93 -35.99 3.16 4.40
C SER A 93 -34.85 4.10 4.82
N ALA A 94 -34.64 5.18 4.08
CA ALA A 94 -33.65 6.23 4.38
C ALA A 94 -34.21 7.37 5.24
N HIS A 95 -35.49 7.32 5.65
CA HIS A 95 -36.12 8.39 6.41
C HIS A 95 -35.54 8.47 7.85
N PRO A 96 -35.24 9.66 8.39
CA PRO A 96 -34.60 9.79 9.72
C PRO A 96 -35.33 9.09 10.86
N GLU A 97 -36.68 9.10 10.82
CA GLU A 97 -37.50 8.39 11.80
C GLU A 97 -37.41 6.85 11.66
N MET A 98 -37.18 6.33 10.45
CA MET A 98 -36.93 4.90 10.26
C MET A 98 -35.55 4.52 10.82
N LEU A 99 -34.52 5.29 10.48
CA LEU A 99 -33.15 5.09 10.95
C LEU A 99 -33.03 5.15 12.47
N ALA A 100 -33.83 5.99 13.13
CA ALA A 100 -33.90 6.08 14.59
C ALA A 100 -34.37 4.79 15.30
N ASN A 101 -34.92 3.81 14.56
CA ASN A 101 -35.30 2.49 15.09
C ASN A 101 -34.20 1.43 14.93
N ILE A 102 -33.08 1.72 14.23
CA ILE A 102 -31.96 0.76 14.05
C ILE A 102 -31.51 0.12 15.37
N PRO A 103 -31.28 0.86 16.48
CA PRO A 103 -30.89 0.24 17.75
C PRO A 103 -31.89 -0.80 18.24
N VAL A 104 -33.20 -0.53 18.07
CA VAL A 104 -34.27 -1.43 18.49
C VAL A 104 -34.27 -2.70 17.65
N PHE A 105 -34.09 -2.59 16.33
CA PHE A 105 -34.01 -3.76 15.45
C PHE A 105 -32.79 -4.62 15.77
N LEU A 106 -31.64 -3.99 16.04
CA LEU A 106 -30.41 -4.69 16.45
C LEU A 106 -30.58 -5.42 17.78
N ASP A 107 -31.23 -4.79 18.76
CA ASP A 107 -31.47 -5.42 20.06
C ASP A 107 -32.43 -6.62 19.95
N ILE A 108 -33.45 -6.54 19.08
CA ILE A 108 -34.36 -7.66 18.80
C ILE A 108 -33.60 -8.87 18.26
N VAL A 109 -32.77 -8.67 17.22
CA VAL A 109 -32.02 -9.79 16.61
C VAL A 109 -30.91 -10.31 17.52
N GLN A 110 -30.38 -9.49 18.43
CA GLN A 110 -29.40 -9.93 19.44
C GLN A 110 -30.01 -10.84 20.53
N THR A 111 -31.33 -10.88 20.64
CA THR A 111 -32.05 -11.73 21.60
C THR A 111 -32.75 -12.94 20.96
N SER A 112 -32.38 -13.29 19.73
CA SER A 112 -33.01 -14.35 18.93
C SER A 112 -32.97 -15.75 19.57
N ASP A 113 -31.89 -16.08 20.26
CA ASP A 113 -31.65 -17.39 20.90
C ASP A 113 -32.19 -17.47 22.35
N ASN A 114 -32.95 -16.48 22.82
CA ASN A 114 -33.57 -16.53 24.15
C ASN A 114 -34.81 -17.44 24.16
N ASP A 115 -34.89 -18.35 25.13
CA ASP A 115 -35.99 -19.33 25.30
C ASP A 115 -37.41 -18.70 25.34
N ASP A 116 -37.53 -17.40 25.63
CA ASP A 116 -38.79 -16.63 25.63
C ASP A 116 -39.35 -16.36 24.21
N TYR A 117 -38.62 -16.70 23.14
CA TYR A 117 -38.90 -16.31 21.75
C TYR A 117 -39.20 -17.47 20.79
N ASP A 118 -39.38 -18.71 21.26
CA ASP A 118 -39.78 -19.86 20.42
C ASP A 118 -41.05 -19.58 19.57
N ASP A 119 -41.96 -18.73 20.06
CA ASP A 119 -43.19 -18.31 19.36
C ASP A 119 -43.04 -16.99 18.54
N ASN A 120 -41.85 -16.35 18.53
CA ASN A 120 -41.62 -14.99 18.05
C ASN A 120 -40.73 -14.89 16.79
N LEU A 121 -40.56 -15.97 16.02
CA LEU A 121 -39.73 -16.00 14.79
C LEU A 121 -40.10 -14.91 13.78
N ILE A 122 -41.37 -14.51 13.72
CA ILE A 122 -41.87 -13.43 12.85
C ILE A 122 -41.22 -12.09 13.23
N ILE A 123 -41.06 -11.80 14.52
CA ILE A 123 -40.48 -10.54 15.02
C ILE A 123 -39.01 -10.45 14.59
N ILE A 124 -38.26 -11.54 14.72
CA ILE A 124 -36.84 -11.61 14.33
C ILE A 124 -36.71 -11.45 12.81
N SER A 125 -37.50 -12.19 12.03
CA SER A 125 -37.48 -12.14 10.57
C SER A 125 -37.86 -10.75 10.02
N GLU A 126 -38.86 -10.09 10.60
CA GLU A 126 -39.26 -8.73 10.21
C GLU A 126 -38.21 -7.68 10.61
N ALA A 127 -37.55 -7.85 11.77
CA ALA A 127 -36.44 -6.99 12.17
C ALA A 127 -35.25 -7.12 11.20
N TYR A 128 -34.86 -8.34 10.82
CA TYR A 128 -33.84 -8.55 9.79
C TYR A 128 -34.25 -7.95 8.45
N THR A 129 -35.50 -8.12 8.02
CA THR A 129 -35.99 -7.53 6.77
C THR A 129 -35.87 -6.00 6.80
N CYS A 130 -36.24 -5.36 7.91
CA CYS A 130 -36.06 -3.91 8.07
C CYS A 130 -34.58 -3.51 7.98
N LEU A 131 -33.69 -4.22 8.67
CA LEU A 131 -32.25 -3.96 8.65
C LEU A 131 -31.64 -4.15 7.25
N GLN A 132 -32.06 -5.19 6.51
CA GLN A 132 -31.64 -5.45 5.13
C GLN A 132 -32.07 -4.32 4.20
N CYS A 133 -33.35 -3.91 4.26
CA CYS A 133 -33.86 -2.78 3.48
C CYS A 133 -33.11 -1.47 3.79
N ILE A 134 -32.81 -1.20 5.06
CA ILE A 134 -32.02 -0.03 5.47
C ILE A 134 -30.59 -0.12 4.90
N ALA A 135 -29.99 -1.31 4.93
CA ALA A 135 -28.65 -1.55 4.41
C ALA A 135 -28.54 -1.45 2.87
N GLU A 136 -29.65 -1.37 2.13
CA GLU A 136 -29.61 -1.11 0.67
C GLU A 136 -29.25 0.34 0.32
N HIS A 137 -29.34 1.27 1.27
CA HIS A 137 -29.16 2.71 1.01
C HIS A 137 -28.02 3.31 1.82
N GLU A 138 -27.28 4.24 1.23
CA GLU A 138 -26.08 4.82 1.85
C GLU A 138 -26.35 5.50 3.20
N ALA A 139 -27.46 6.26 3.32
CA ALA A 139 -27.85 6.89 4.58
C ALA A 139 -28.10 5.85 5.69
N GLY A 140 -28.74 4.72 5.33
CA GLY A 140 -28.99 3.61 6.25
C GLY A 140 -27.71 2.87 6.63
N GLN A 141 -26.80 2.66 5.67
CA GLN A 141 -25.50 2.05 5.93
C GLN A 141 -24.65 2.89 6.90
N LYS A 142 -24.59 4.22 6.72
CA LYS A 142 -23.91 5.12 7.66
C LYS A 142 -24.51 5.05 9.06
N ALA A 143 -25.84 5.11 9.16
CA ALA A 143 -26.53 5.01 10.44
C ALA A 143 -26.32 3.66 11.14
N LEU A 144 -26.26 2.55 10.39
CA LEU A 144 -25.92 1.22 10.92
C LEU A 144 -24.51 1.20 11.53
N ILE A 145 -23.52 1.74 10.80
CA ILE A 145 -22.13 1.80 11.27
C ILE A 145 -22.02 2.68 12.53
N GLU A 146 -22.66 3.85 12.55
CA GLU A 146 -22.66 4.78 13.69
C GLU A 146 -23.22 4.17 14.97
N VAL A 147 -24.23 3.30 14.85
CA VAL A 147 -24.85 2.59 15.99
C VAL A 147 -24.05 1.34 16.42
N GLY A 148 -22.95 1.01 15.71
CA GLY A 148 -22.10 -0.13 16.04
C GLY A 148 -22.62 -1.47 15.50
N ALA A 149 -23.36 -1.46 14.39
CA ALA A 149 -23.91 -2.68 13.80
C ALA A 149 -22.84 -3.71 13.43
N ILE A 150 -21.63 -3.30 13.02
CA ILE A 150 -20.55 -4.23 12.68
C ILE A 150 -20.22 -5.14 13.88
N LYS A 151 -19.97 -4.54 15.04
CA LYS A 151 -19.67 -5.28 16.27
C LYS A 151 -20.83 -6.20 16.66
N LYS A 152 -22.06 -5.68 16.68
CA LYS A 152 -23.24 -6.47 17.06
C LYS A 152 -23.48 -7.65 16.11
N MET A 153 -23.34 -7.45 14.79
CA MET A 153 -23.52 -8.52 13.80
C MET A 153 -22.41 -9.57 13.87
N SER A 154 -21.16 -9.15 14.15
CA SER A 154 -20.07 -10.09 14.44
C SER A 154 -20.39 -10.96 15.66
N GLU A 155 -20.83 -10.35 16.76
CA GLU A 155 -21.21 -11.06 17.99
C GLU A 155 -22.39 -12.02 17.77
N ILE A 156 -23.43 -11.57 17.06
CA ILE A 156 -24.59 -12.38 16.67
C ILE A 156 -24.12 -13.61 15.90
N TYR A 157 -23.33 -13.42 14.82
CA TYR A 157 -22.86 -14.54 14.04
C TYR A 157 -21.96 -15.47 14.86
N SER A 158 -21.09 -14.94 15.72
CA SER A 158 -20.18 -15.74 16.54
C SER A 158 -20.91 -16.58 17.60
N HIS A 159 -21.92 -16.03 18.26
CA HIS A 159 -22.51 -16.62 19.46
C HIS A 159 -23.86 -17.29 19.26
N GLN A 160 -24.65 -16.87 18.25
CA GLN A 160 -26.00 -17.39 18.03
C GLN A 160 -26.03 -18.54 17.01
N SER A 161 -27.18 -19.20 16.95
CA SER A 161 -27.47 -20.34 16.08
C SER A 161 -28.63 -20.11 15.11
N PHE A 162 -29.53 -19.15 15.38
CA PHE A 162 -30.69 -18.84 14.55
C PHE A 162 -30.49 -17.63 13.63
N GLN A 163 -30.81 -17.75 12.32
CA GLN A 163 -30.77 -16.67 11.31
C GLN A 163 -29.47 -15.85 11.29
N THR A 164 -28.33 -16.53 11.42
CA THR A 164 -27.01 -15.89 11.45
C THR A 164 -26.56 -15.42 10.07
N ASP A 165 -27.06 -16.04 8.99
CA ASP A 165 -26.66 -15.69 7.61
C ASP A 165 -27.18 -14.29 7.21
N GLU A 166 -28.34 -13.86 7.71
CA GLU A 166 -28.87 -12.51 7.51
C GLU A 166 -27.98 -11.44 8.15
N ALA A 167 -27.50 -11.69 9.37
CA ALA A 167 -26.54 -10.82 10.06
C ALA A 167 -25.22 -10.73 9.28
N LEU A 168 -24.72 -11.87 8.80
CA LEU A 168 -23.49 -11.93 8.01
C LEU A 168 -23.62 -11.17 6.69
N ASN A 169 -24.74 -11.30 5.99
CA ASN A 169 -25.00 -10.59 4.73
C ASN A 169 -25.04 -9.06 4.91
N ILE A 170 -25.66 -8.57 5.99
CA ILE A 170 -25.65 -7.14 6.32
C ILE A 170 -24.21 -6.69 6.63
N LEU A 171 -23.49 -7.44 7.46
CA LEU A 171 -22.11 -7.14 7.84
C LEU A 171 -21.22 -7.06 6.60
N VAL A 172 -21.21 -8.09 5.76
CA VAL A 172 -20.38 -8.17 4.55
C VAL A 172 -20.70 -7.01 3.60
N LYS A 173 -21.97 -6.64 3.43
CA LYS A 173 -22.37 -5.49 2.61
C LYS A 173 -21.78 -4.18 3.13
N LEU A 174 -21.81 -3.96 4.44
CA LEU A 174 -21.25 -2.76 5.05
C LEU A 174 -19.72 -2.72 4.90
N VAL A 175 -19.02 -3.79 5.32
CA VAL A 175 -17.55 -3.79 5.31
C VAL A 175 -16.97 -3.81 3.89
N SER A 176 -17.66 -4.43 2.92
CA SER A 176 -17.21 -4.41 1.52
C SER A 176 -17.29 -3.02 0.88
N ARG A 177 -18.22 -2.16 1.33
CA ARG A 177 -18.37 -0.79 0.81
C ARG A 177 -17.42 0.20 1.50
N TYR A 178 -17.32 0.13 2.81
CA TYR A 178 -16.58 1.11 3.61
C TYR A 178 -15.17 0.67 3.99
N GLY A 179 -14.81 -0.59 3.74
CA GLY A 179 -13.46 -1.13 3.92
C GLY A 179 -12.99 -1.04 5.38
N PRO A 180 -11.67 -0.78 5.60
CA PRO A 180 -11.08 -0.71 6.93
C PRO A 180 -11.76 0.29 7.87
N ALA A 181 -12.32 1.38 7.34
CA ALA A 181 -12.99 2.42 8.12
C ALA A 181 -14.33 1.96 8.74
N ALA A 182 -14.90 0.86 8.25
CA ALA A 182 -16.08 0.24 8.86
C ALA A 182 -15.77 -0.43 10.19
N TRP A 183 -14.52 -0.86 10.37
CA TRP A 183 -14.06 -1.58 11.55
C TRP A 183 -13.61 -0.59 12.65
N GLY A 184 -13.87 -0.95 13.90
CA GLY A 184 -13.34 -0.23 15.05
C GLY A 184 -11.84 -0.47 15.26
N SER A 185 -11.27 0.19 16.28
CA SER A 185 -9.89 -0.04 16.70
C SER A 185 -9.70 -1.37 17.45
N ASP A 186 -10.79 -1.94 17.97
CA ASP A 186 -10.80 -3.24 18.66
C ASP A 186 -10.84 -4.39 17.63
N PRO A 187 -9.80 -5.25 17.56
CA PRO A 187 -9.75 -6.35 16.61
C PRO A 187 -10.54 -7.59 17.07
N THR A 188 -10.97 -7.67 18.34
CA THR A 188 -11.63 -8.87 18.90
C THR A 188 -12.90 -9.29 18.15
N PRO A 189 -13.82 -8.39 17.76
CA PRO A 189 -15.00 -8.76 16.98
C PRO A 189 -14.66 -9.33 15.59
N PHE A 190 -13.55 -8.87 14.99
CA PHE A 190 -13.07 -9.40 13.72
C PHE A 190 -12.52 -10.81 13.91
N HIS A 191 -11.60 -11.01 14.84
CA HIS A 191 -11.00 -12.32 15.09
C HIS A 191 -12.04 -13.38 15.47
N SER A 192 -12.99 -13.03 16.35
CA SER A 192 -14.08 -13.93 16.78
C SER A 192 -14.97 -14.36 15.61
N LEU A 193 -15.30 -13.43 14.71
CA LEU A 193 -16.09 -13.71 13.50
C LEU A 193 -15.32 -14.60 12.53
N VAL A 194 -14.09 -14.23 12.21
CA VAL A 194 -13.27 -14.92 11.20
C VAL A 194 -12.84 -16.31 11.70
N ASN A 195 -12.59 -16.50 13.00
CA ASN A 195 -12.36 -17.83 13.59
C ASN A 195 -13.53 -18.78 13.34
N LYS A 196 -14.77 -18.34 13.57
CA LYS A 196 -15.96 -19.17 13.36
C LYS A 196 -16.13 -19.51 11.88
N ILE A 197 -16.11 -18.50 11.00
CA ILE A 197 -16.27 -18.71 9.56
C ILE A 197 -15.14 -19.56 8.98
N ALA A 198 -13.89 -19.36 9.43
CA ALA A 198 -12.75 -20.15 8.98
C ALA A 198 -12.85 -21.62 9.44
N LEU A 199 -13.39 -21.88 10.64
CA LEU A 199 -13.62 -23.23 11.13
C LEU A 199 -14.75 -23.91 10.33
N ASP A 200 -15.86 -23.21 10.08
CA ASP A 200 -16.94 -23.70 9.22
C ASP A 200 -16.41 -23.97 7.81
N PHE A 201 -15.61 -23.05 7.27
CA PHE A 201 -14.94 -23.20 5.98
C PHE A 201 -13.96 -24.37 5.95
N ALA A 202 -13.30 -24.73 7.05
CA ALA A 202 -12.42 -25.90 7.07
C ALA A 202 -13.20 -27.21 7.14
N THR A 203 -14.32 -27.22 7.87
CA THR A 203 -15.04 -28.45 8.23
C THR A 203 -16.18 -28.80 7.27
N ASP A 204 -16.87 -27.81 6.68
CA ASP A 204 -17.94 -28.01 5.70
C ASP A 204 -17.38 -28.64 4.40
N GLN A 205 -18.11 -29.60 3.83
CA GLN A 205 -17.75 -30.30 2.59
C GLN A 205 -18.80 -30.13 1.48
N SER A 206 -19.83 -29.31 1.72
CA SER A 206 -20.88 -28.97 0.78
C SER A 206 -20.49 -27.77 -0.11
N GLU A 207 -21.37 -27.37 -1.03
CA GLU A 207 -21.16 -26.17 -1.86
C GLU A 207 -21.08 -24.87 -1.03
N ARG A 208 -21.68 -24.85 0.17
CA ARG A 208 -21.63 -23.72 1.11
C ARG A 208 -20.20 -23.29 1.42
N LYS A 209 -19.26 -24.24 1.44
CA LYS A 209 -17.83 -23.98 1.65
C LYS A 209 -17.28 -22.90 0.71
N PHE A 210 -17.73 -22.85 -0.54
CA PHE A 210 -17.25 -21.86 -1.53
C PHE A 210 -17.91 -20.48 -1.37
N GLU A 211 -19.12 -20.44 -0.81
CA GLU A 211 -19.76 -19.19 -0.38
C GLU A 211 -19.01 -18.60 0.82
N LEU A 212 -18.66 -19.44 1.81
CA LEU A 212 -17.82 -19.04 2.95
C LEU A 212 -16.45 -18.53 2.48
N ALA A 213 -15.85 -19.12 1.44
CA ALA A 213 -14.60 -18.63 0.88
C ALA A 213 -14.74 -17.20 0.33
N THR A 214 -15.86 -16.88 -0.32
CA THR A 214 -16.14 -15.53 -0.85
C THR A 214 -16.36 -14.54 0.29
N ILE A 215 -17.07 -14.96 1.35
CA ILE A 215 -17.28 -14.12 2.53
C ILE A 215 -15.96 -13.85 3.25
N LEU A 216 -15.14 -14.87 3.50
CA LEU A 216 -13.81 -14.71 4.09
C LEU A 216 -12.96 -13.76 3.23
N SER A 217 -12.98 -13.92 1.90
CA SER A 217 -12.25 -13.05 0.99
C SER A 217 -12.64 -11.59 1.18
N ALA A 218 -13.94 -11.28 1.29
CA ALA A 218 -14.45 -9.92 1.52
C ALA A 218 -14.08 -9.38 2.91
N LEU A 219 -14.14 -10.22 3.96
CA LEU A 219 -13.75 -9.84 5.32
C LEU A 219 -12.25 -9.52 5.41
N LEU A 220 -11.40 -10.37 4.86
CA LEU A 220 -9.94 -10.16 4.85
C LEU A 220 -9.57 -8.90 4.05
N TYR A 221 -10.21 -8.67 2.90
CA TYR A 221 -9.97 -7.49 2.07
C TYR A 221 -10.36 -6.19 2.77
N SER A 222 -11.45 -6.20 3.54
CA SER A 222 -11.99 -5.02 4.19
C SER A 222 -11.43 -4.76 5.59
N CYS A 223 -10.57 -5.62 6.13
CA CYS A 223 -10.10 -5.50 7.51
C CYS A 223 -9.10 -4.34 7.71
N ASN A 224 -9.03 -3.82 8.93
CA ASN A 224 -7.96 -2.91 9.31
C ASN A 224 -6.66 -3.69 9.58
N LYS A 225 -5.78 -3.77 8.57
CA LYS A 225 -4.52 -4.51 8.65
C LYS A 225 -3.66 -4.11 9.86
N THR A 226 -3.66 -2.83 10.23
CA THR A 226 -2.81 -2.31 11.33
C THR A 226 -3.21 -2.83 12.70
N THR A 227 -4.49 -3.15 12.90
CA THR A 227 -5.00 -3.68 14.18
C THR A 227 -5.13 -5.20 14.16
N VAL A 228 -5.42 -5.80 13.00
CA VAL A 228 -5.68 -7.24 12.86
C VAL A 228 -4.39 -8.07 12.75
N VAL A 229 -3.41 -7.63 11.96
CA VAL A 229 -2.21 -8.44 11.69
C VAL A 229 -1.38 -8.72 12.96
N PRO A 230 -1.11 -7.75 13.85
CA PRO A 230 -0.27 -7.99 15.03
C PRO A 230 -0.76 -9.09 15.98
N GLY A 231 -2.08 -9.30 16.11
CA GLY A 231 -2.66 -10.36 16.95
C GLY A 231 -2.97 -11.67 16.21
N SER A 232 -2.83 -11.70 14.89
CA SER A 232 -3.29 -12.81 14.05
C SER A 232 -2.58 -14.15 14.34
N SER A 233 -1.35 -14.13 14.84
CA SER A 233 -0.58 -15.33 15.18
C SER A 233 -1.11 -16.08 16.41
N GLU A 234 -1.87 -15.38 17.28
CA GLU A 234 -2.52 -15.97 18.46
C GLU A 234 -3.89 -16.59 18.13
N GLU A 235 -4.37 -16.37 16.90
CA GLU A 235 -5.69 -16.76 16.45
C GLU A 235 -5.67 -18.06 15.63
N THR A 236 -6.82 -18.74 15.56
CA THR A 236 -6.91 -20.04 14.86
C THR A 236 -7.23 -19.92 13.37
N TRP A 237 -7.86 -18.82 12.96
CA TRP A 237 -8.33 -18.62 11.59
C TRP A 237 -7.23 -18.71 10.52
N PRO A 238 -5.97 -18.24 10.71
CA PRO A 238 -4.96 -18.36 9.65
C PRO A 238 -4.69 -19.82 9.29
N GLN A 239 -4.62 -20.69 10.30
CA GLN A 239 -4.34 -22.11 10.10
C GLN A 239 -5.58 -22.88 9.59
N SER A 240 -6.78 -22.50 10.02
CA SER A 240 -8.02 -23.09 9.49
C SER A 240 -8.19 -22.78 8.00
N ILE A 241 -7.95 -21.52 7.58
CA ILE A 241 -7.97 -21.14 6.17
C ILE A 241 -6.86 -21.87 5.39
N TYR A 242 -5.66 -22.00 5.96
CA TYR A 242 -4.55 -22.73 5.33
C TYR A 242 -4.93 -24.17 5.01
N LYS A 243 -5.42 -24.91 6.00
CA LYS A 243 -5.84 -26.32 5.83
C LYS A 243 -6.92 -26.45 4.75
N ALA A 244 -7.95 -25.61 4.83
CA ALA A 244 -9.07 -25.64 3.90
C ALA A 244 -8.63 -25.33 2.44
N LEU A 245 -7.83 -24.28 2.24
CA LEU A 245 -7.33 -23.92 0.92
C LEU A 245 -6.35 -24.95 0.38
N HIS A 246 -5.48 -25.50 1.23
CA HIS A 246 -4.58 -26.57 0.85
C HIS A 246 -5.36 -27.78 0.31
N ASP A 247 -6.40 -28.22 1.03
CA ASP A 247 -7.22 -29.35 0.62
C ASP A 247 -7.99 -29.08 -0.69
N ILE A 248 -8.55 -27.87 -0.84
CA ILE A 248 -9.29 -27.47 -2.04
C ILE A 248 -8.36 -27.39 -3.26
N LEU A 249 -7.24 -26.68 -3.15
CA LEU A 249 -6.36 -26.38 -4.28
C LEU A 249 -5.48 -27.57 -4.69
N THR A 250 -5.28 -28.54 -3.81
CA THR A 250 -4.64 -29.84 -4.15
C THR A 250 -5.63 -30.84 -4.74
N SER A 251 -6.94 -30.58 -4.66
CA SER A 251 -7.99 -31.44 -5.20
C SER A 251 -8.33 -31.11 -6.65
N LYS A 252 -9.04 -32.04 -7.31
CA LYS A 252 -9.57 -31.82 -8.66
C LYS A 252 -10.87 -31.01 -8.58
N ILE A 253 -10.79 -29.71 -8.87
CA ILE A 253 -11.89 -28.76 -8.74
C ILE A 253 -12.32 -28.14 -10.07
N GLY A 254 -13.58 -27.73 -10.16
CA GLY A 254 -14.14 -26.99 -11.30
C GLY A 254 -13.98 -25.47 -11.18
N LYS A 255 -14.36 -24.71 -12.22
CA LYS A 255 -14.27 -23.22 -12.25
C LYS A 255 -14.94 -22.58 -11.03
N ASN A 256 -16.20 -22.93 -10.76
CA ASN A 256 -17.00 -22.32 -9.68
C ASN A 256 -16.42 -22.56 -8.27
N GLN A 257 -15.55 -23.54 -8.12
CA GLN A 257 -14.88 -23.88 -6.85
C GLN A 257 -13.50 -23.22 -6.77
N ARG A 258 -12.77 -23.23 -7.89
CA ARG A 258 -11.41 -22.67 -8.01
C ARG A 258 -11.40 -21.15 -7.88
N ASP A 259 -12.34 -20.47 -8.54
CA ASP A 259 -12.39 -19.00 -8.56
C ASP A 259 -12.47 -18.39 -7.14
N PRO A 260 -13.41 -18.80 -6.26
CA PRO A 260 -13.46 -18.28 -4.89
C PRO A 260 -12.27 -18.71 -4.04
N ALA A 261 -11.71 -19.91 -4.26
CA ALA A 261 -10.53 -20.38 -3.53
C ALA A 261 -9.27 -19.56 -3.85
N LEU A 262 -9.02 -19.25 -5.13
CA LEU A 262 -7.89 -18.43 -5.55
C LEU A 262 -8.02 -16.98 -5.08
N LYS A 263 -9.24 -16.41 -5.09
CA LYS A 263 -9.52 -15.07 -4.55
C LYS A 263 -9.23 -15.00 -3.04
N LEU A 264 -9.69 -15.99 -2.29
CA LEU A 264 -9.39 -16.08 -0.86
C LEU A 264 -7.88 -16.25 -0.61
N ALA A 265 -7.21 -17.12 -1.36
CA ALA A 265 -5.77 -17.34 -1.26
C ALA A 265 -4.96 -16.05 -1.53
N ALA A 266 -5.37 -15.26 -2.53
CA ALA A 266 -4.76 -13.97 -2.81
C ALA A 266 -4.90 -12.99 -1.64
N ASN A 267 -6.11 -12.86 -1.07
CA ASN A 267 -6.36 -11.92 0.01
C ASN A 267 -5.66 -12.30 1.32
N ILE A 268 -5.54 -13.60 1.64
CA ILE A 268 -4.82 -14.00 2.86
C ILE A 268 -3.30 -13.83 2.70
N VAL A 269 -2.74 -14.08 1.52
CA VAL A 269 -1.32 -13.82 1.24
C VAL A 269 -1.01 -12.31 1.22
N ASP A 270 -1.92 -11.48 0.71
CA ASP A 270 -1.80 -10.01 0.78
C ASP A 270 -1.93 -9.45 2.21
N LEU A 271 -2.54 -10.22 3.13
CA LEU A 271 -2.70 -9.83 4.52
C LEU A 271 -1.55 -10.34 5.41
N LEU A 272 -1.13 -11.59 5.23
CA LEU A 272 -0.19 -12.28 6.13
C LEU A 272 1.20 -12.53 5.52
N GLY A 273 1.41 -12.22 4.24
CA GLY A 273 2.66 -12.49 3.54
C GLY A 273 2.74 -13.88 2.92
N ILE A 274 3.83 -14.12 2.20
CA ILE A 274 4.09 -15.41 1.51
C ILE A 274 4.48 -16.49 2.53
N GLU A 275 5.08 -16.09 3.64
CA GLU A 275 5.50 -16.92 4.75
C GLU A 275 4.35 -17.79 5.28
N TRP A 276 3.12 -17.29 5.28
CA TRP A 276 1.93 -18.06 5.65
C TRP A 276 1.73 -19.32 4.79
N THR A 277 2.18 -19.31 3.52
CA THR A 277 2.11 -20.48 2.64
C THR A 277 3.15 -21.54 2.97
N LEU A 278 4.09 -21.25 3.87
CA LEU A 278 5.22 -22.11 4.26
C LEU A 278 4.99 -22.85 5.59
N ASN A 279 3.75 -22.87 6.11
CA ASN A 279 3.40 -23.44 7.41
C ASN A 279 3.51 -24.98 7.51
N ASP A 280 3.78 -25.69 6.40
CA ASP A 280 4.01 -27.14 6.43
C ASP A 280 5.46 -27.43 6.87
N GLU A 281 5.65 -27.96 8.08
CA GLU A 281 6.99 -28.26 8.62
C GLU A 281 7.74 -29.34 7.81
N GLU A 282 7.03 -30.28 7.21
CA GLU A 282 7.65 -31.38 6.45
C GLU A 282 7.98 -30.94 5.01
N ASN A 283 7.09 -30.14 4.39
CA ASN A 283 7.20 -29.73 2.99
C ASN A 283 6.86 -28.24 2.81
N PRO A 284 7.63 -27.31 3.40
CA PRO A 284 7.25 -25.89 3.51
C PRO A 284 7.00 -25.23 2.14
N LYS A 285 7.75 -25.64 1.11
CA LYS A 285 7.66 -25.03 -0.23
C LYS A 285 6.46 -25.51 -1.06
N LYS A 286 5.84 -26.63 -0.68
CA LYS A 286 4.89 -27.35 -1.56
C LYS A 286 3.65 -26.53 -1.88
N PHE A 287 3.02 -25.96 -0.85
CA PHE A 287 1.80 -25.18 -1.03
C PHE A 287 2.08 -23.84 -1.73
N PHE A 288 3.17 -23.15 -1.35
CA PHE A 288 3.66 -21.96 -2.03
C PHE A 288 3.82 -22.18 -3.54
N LEU A 289 4.60 -23.19 -3.94
CA LEU A 289 4.88 -23.47 -5.35
C LEU A 289 3.62 -23.86 -6.12
N LEU A 290 2.72 -24.63 -5.50
CA LEU A 290 1.42 -24.98 -6.08
C LEU A 290 0.57 -23.73 -6.33
N LEU A 291 0.41 -22.86 -5.33
CA LEU A 291 -0.41 -21.66 -5.43
C LEU A 291 0.11 -20.70 -6.51
N LEU A 292 1.43 -20.52 -6.60
CA LEU A 292 2.08 -19.75 -7.66
C LEU A 292 1.77 -20.35 -9.04
N GLN A 293 1.94 -21.66 -9.21
CA GLN A 293 1.68 -22.35 -10.48
C GLN A 293 0.20 -22.24 -10.89
N LEU A 294 -0.73 -22.47 -9.96
CA LEU A 294 -2.16 -22.35 -10.23
C LEU A 294 -2.54 -20.93 -10.65
N SER A 295 -2.01 -19.92 -9.98
CA SER A 295 -2.23 -18.51 -10.32
C SER A 295 -1.67 -18.17 -11.69
N ALA A 296 -0.46 -18.65 -12.03
CA ALA A 296 0.14 -18.46 -13.34
C ALA A 296 -0.67 -19.16 -14.46
N ILE A 297 -1.14 -20.38 -14.23
CA ILE A 297 -2.01 -21.11 -15.16
C ILE A 297 -3.31 -20.35 -15.36
N GLU A 298 -3.92 -19.84 -14.29
CA GLU A 298 -5.19 -19.12 -14.39
C GLU A 298 -5.04 -17.83 -15.19
N VAL A 299 -3.98 -17.04 -14.94
CA VAL A 299 -3.65 -15.85 -15.74
C VAL A 299 -3.56 -16.22 -17.22
N ARG A 300 -2.85 -17.31 -17.57
CA ARG A 300 -2.77 -17.76 -18.96
C ARG A 300 -4.13 -18.12 -19.53
N MET A 301 -4.92 -18.92 -18.82
CA MET A 301 -6.25 -19.35 -19.27
C MET A 301 -7.19 -18.16 -19.55
N GLN A 302 -7.05 -17.07 -18.79
CA GLN A 302 -7.88 -15.88 -18.93
C GLN A 302 -7.36 -14.85 -19.94
N LEU A 303 -6.09 -14.91 -20.35
CA LEU A 303 -5.48 -13.91 -21.24
C LEU A 303 -5.02 -14.47 -22.60
N GLU A 304 -4.55 -15.72 -22.64
CA GLU A 304 -4.04 -16.37 -23.86
C GLU A 304 -5.17 -16.49 -24.90
N ASP A 305 -4.90 -16.01 -26.12
CA ASP A 305 -5.87 -15.94 -27.23
C ASP A 305 -7.21 -15.24 -26.92
N ARG A 306 -7.27 -14.40 -25.86
CA ARG A 306 -8.45 -13.60 -25.53
C ARG A 306 -8.37 -12.18 -26.08
N SER A 307 -9.54 -11.56 -26.21
CA SER A 307 -9.67 -10.10 -26.40
C SER A 307 -9.62 -9.38 -25.05
N PHE A 308 -9.30 -8.09 -25.05
CA PHE A 308 -9.29 -7.28 -23.81
C PHE A 308 -10.63 -7.31 -23.07
N LYS A 309 -11.76 -7.23 -23.78
CA LYS A 309 -13.10 -7.29 -23.16
C LYS A 309 -13.37 -8.63 -22.46
N GLN A 310 -12.89 -9.74 -23.02
CA GLN A 310 -13.01 -11.06 -22.40
C GLN A 310 -12.14 -11.19 -21.16
N ALA A 311 -10.93 -10.63 -21.19
CA ALA A 311 -10.07 -10.56 -20.02
C ALA A 311 -10.70 -9.70 -18.92
N PHE A 312 -11.18 -8.51 -19.26
CA PHE A 312 -11.81 -7.59 -18.32
C PHE A 312 -13.06 -8.16 -17.64
N ALA A 313 -13.83 -9.01 -18.32
CA ALA A 313 -14.96 -9.72 -17.73
C ALA A 313 -14.57 -10.65 -16.56
N ASN A 314 -13.30 -11.02 -16.42
CA ASN A 314 -12.76 -11.81 -15.32
C ASN A 314 -11.68 -11.04 -14.53
N ALA A 315 -11.70 -9.70 -14.56
CA ALA A 315 -10.67 -8.84 -13.97
C ALA A 315 -10.43 -9.15 -12.49
N ASP A 316 -11.46 -9.42 -11.70
CA ASP A 316 -11.32 -9.72 -10.27
C ASP A 316 -10.45 -10.96 -10.00
N LEU A 317 -10.68 -12.04 -10.75
CA LEU A 317 -9.91 -13.29 -10.61
C LEU A 317 -8.48 -13.09 -11.09
N ILE A 318 -8.31 -12.43 -12.24
CA ILE A 318 -6.98 -12.17 -12.83
C ILE A 318 -6.15 -11.31 -11.88
N THR A 319 -6.74 -10.26 -11.32
CA THR A 319 -6.06 -9.36 -10.37
C THR A 319 -5.72 -10.09 -9.07
N SER A 320 -6.58 -10.98 -8.59
CA SER A 320 -6.26 -11.84 -7.43
C SER A 320 -5.05 -12.73 -7.73
N CYS A 321 -4.97 -13.32 -8.93
CA CYS A 321 -3.80 -14.08 -9.34
C CYS A 321 -2.56 -13.19 -9.48
N PHE A 322 -2.70 -11.95 -9.97
CA PHE A 322 -1.59 -11.00 -10.04
C PHE A 322 -1.01 -10.66 -8.67
N ILE A 323 -1.85 -10.49 -7.64
CA ILE A 323 -1.40 -10.28 -6.26
C ILE A 323 -0.50 -11.44 -5.81
N VAL A 324 -0.96 -12.69 -5.99
CA VAL A 324 -0.16 -13.87 -5.65
C VAL A 324 1.17 -13.89 -6.40
N LEU A 325 1.15 -13.66 -7.71
CA LEU A 325 2.35 -13.70 -8.54
C LEU A 325 3.35 -12.58 -8.18
N GLU A 326 2.87 -11.36 -7.98
CA GLU A 326 3.71 -10.20 -7.59
C GLU A 326 4.36 -10.45 -6.23
N LEU A 327 3.59 -10.86 -5.22
CA LEU A 327 4.11 -11.15 -3.89
C LEU A 327 5.10 -12.32 -3.91
N SER A 328 4.81 -13.35 -4.71
CA SER A 328 5.72 -14.49 -4.88
C SER A 328 7.05 -14.07 -5.52
N VAL A 329 7.01 -13.26 -6.58
CA VAL A 329 8.22 -12.75 -7.26
C VAL A 329 9.06 -11.89 -6.31
N ASN A 330 8.41 -10.99 -5.58
CA ASN A 330 9.10 -10.12 -4.62
C ASN A 330 9.70 -10.92 -3.46
N TYR A 331 8.99 -11.93 -2.93
CA TYR A 331 9.50 -12.78 -1.85
C TYR A 331 10.71 -13.62 -2.30
N MET A 332 10.66 -14.21 -3.49
CA MET A 332 11.80 -14.96 -4.04
C MET A 332 13.05 -14.09 -4.25
N ALA A 333 12.89 -12.77 -4.44
CA ALA A 333 14.00 -11.84 -4.58
C ALA A 333 14.72 -11.50 -3.27
N THR A 334 14.19 -11.94 -2.12
CA THR A 334 14.81 -11.69 -0.79
C THR A 334 15.91 -12.69 -0.43
N ASP A 335 16.19 -13.68 -1.30
CA ASP A 335 17.12 -14.79 -1.06
C ASP A 335 16.82 -15.63 0.20
N GLN A 336 15.62 -15.50 0.78
CA GLN A 336 15.19 -16.29 1.95
C GLN A 336 14.67 -17.69 1.58
N LEU A 337 14.44 -17.96 0.29
CA LEU A 337 13.86 -19.21 -0.19
C LEU A 337 14.85 -20.02 -1.03
N ASP A 338 15.26 -21.19 -0.51
CA ASP A 338 16.14 -22.09 -1.26
C ASP A 338 15.34 -23.05 -2.15
N LEU A 339 15.34 -22.74 -3.46
CA LEU A 339 14.69 -23.55 -4.49
C LEU A 339 15.69 -24.47 -5.20
N GLU A 340 15.32 -25.73 -5.34
CA GLU A 340 16.04 -26.70 -6.17
C GLU A 340 16.01 -26.30 -7.65
N GLN A 341 16.97 -26.77 -8.43
CA GLN A 341 17.07 -26.42 -9.85
C GLN A 341 15.79 -26.76 -10.65
N LYS A 342 15.13 -27.88 -10.31
CA LYS A 342 13.86 -28.28 -10.96
C LYS A 342 12.71 -27.34 -10.57
N GLU A 343 12.67 -26.91 -9.31
CA GLU A 343 11.67 -25.95 -8.81
C GLU A 343 11.87 -24.59 -9.49
N LYS A 344 13.11 -24.08 -9.55
CA LYS A 344 13.47 -22.85 -10.27
C LYS A 344 13.01 -22.87 -11.72
N GLN A 345 13.30 -23.97 -12.44
CA GLN A 345 12.90 -24.12 -13.84
C GLN A 345 11.37 -24.15 -14.01
N SER A 346 10.66 -24.82 -13.10
CA SER A 346 9.20 -24.89 -13.13
C SER A 346 8.55 -23.54 -12.88
N VAL A 347 9.00 -22.83 -11.83
CA VAL A 347 8.54 -21.47 -11.49
C VAL A 347 8.79 -20.52 -12.66
N TYR A 348 10.00 -20.50 -13.20
CA TYR A 348 10.36 -19.67 -14.35
C TYR A 348 9.44 -19.94 -15.56
N THR A 349 9.19 -21.21 -15.88
CA THR A 349 8.36 -21.59 -17.03
C THR A 349 6.92 -21.12 -16.85
N SER A 350 6.36 -21.28 -15.65
CA SER A 350 5.01 -20.85 -15.30
C SER A 350 4.85 -19.33 -15.39
N LEU A 351 5.76 -18.59 -14.75
CA LEU A 351 5.76 -17.11 -14.74
C LEU A 351 5.95 -16.55 -16.15
N LYS A 352 6.92 -17.07 -16.91
CA LYS A 352 7.14 -16.68 -18.31
C LYS A 352 5.89 -16.90 -19.16
N GLY A 353 5.18 -18.01 -18.97
CA GLY A 353 3.93 -18.27 -19.67
C GLY A 353 2.84 -17.24 -19.33
N ALA A 354 2.65 -16.94 -18.03
CA ALA A 354 1.68 -15.96 -17.58
C ALA A 354 1.97 -14.55 -18.09
N PHE A 355 3.22 -14.09 -17.97
CA PHE A 355 3.62 -12.76 -18.39
C PHE A 355 3.67 -12.59 -19.91
N ASN A 356 3.96 -13.65 -20.68
CA ASN A 356 3.74 -13.63 -22.13
C ASN A 356 2.28 -13.34 -22.49
N ALA A 357 1.32 -13.93 -21.77
CA ALA A 357 -0.10 -13.68 -22.00
C ALA A 357 -0.48 -12.23 -21.64
N VAL A 358 0.08 -11.68 -20.57
CA VAL A 358 -0.05 -10.26 -20.20
C VAL A 358 0.50 -9.35 -21.30
N VAL A 359 1.74 -9.58 -21.75
CA VAL A 359 2.38 -8.84 -22.85
C VAL A 359 1.55 -8.89 -24.13
N SER A 360 0.96 -10.04 -24.46
CA SER A 360 0.07 -10.20 -25.63
C SER A 360 -1.17 -9.31 -25.54
N ILE A 361 -1.82 -9.24 -24.38
CA ILE A 361 -2.98 -8.36 -24.17
C ILE A 361 -2.57 -6.89 -24.20
N LEU A 362 -1.49 -6.51 -23.51
CA LEU A 362 -0.96 -5.15 -23.54
C LEU A 362 -0.59 -4.72 -24.97
N THR A 363 -0.03 -5.61 -25.79
CA THR A 363 0.28 -5.35 -27.20
C THR A 363 -0.97 -5.12 -28.02
N LYS A 364 -2.04 -5.89 -27.80
CA LYS A 364 -3.33 -5.68 -28.46
C LYS A 364 -3.92 -4.31 -28.11
N ILE A 365 -3.86 -3.91 -26.84
CA ILE A 365 -4.36 -2.61 -26.38
C ILE A 365 -3.51 -1.48 -26.95
N CYS A 366 -2.18 -1.60 -26.89
CA CYS A 366 -1.24 -0.62 -27.44
C CYS A 366 -1.52 -0.35 -28.92
N ASN A 367 -1.91 -1.38 -29.69
CA ASN A 367 -2.24 -1.26 -31.11
C ASN A 367 -3.71 -0.85 -31.39
N ASP A 368 -4.55 -0.74 -30.36
CA ASP A 368 -5.94 -0.29 -30.53
C ASP A 368 -6.00 1.23 -30.69
N LYS A 369 -6.75 1.69 -31.69
CA LYS A 369 -6.98 3.12 -31.95
C LYS A 369 -7.79 3.82 -30.86
N ASN A 370 -8.50 3.05 -30.02
CA ASN A 370 -9.34 3.58 -28.95
C ASN A 370 -8.69 3.48 -27.55
N ARG A 371 -7.40 3.09 -27.46
CA ARG A 371 -6.71 2.89 -26.18
C ARG A 371 -6.79 4.10 -25.22
N ASP A 372 -6.77 5.32 -25.76
CA ASP A 372 -6.80 6.54 -24.95
C ASP A 372 -8.21 6.85 -24.40
N LYS A 373 -9.24 6.21 -24.97
CA LYS A 373 -10.66 6.39 -24.62
C LYS A 373 -11.20 5.31 -23.68
N LEU A 374 -10.33 4.47 -23.13
CA LEU A 374 -10.74 3.46 -22.16
C LEU A 374 -11.33 4.13 -20.90
N PRO A 375 -12.45 3.62 -20.36
CA PRO A 375 -12.96 4.02 -19.06
C PRO A 375 -11.93 3.80 -17.93
N ASP A 376 -12.04 4.56 -16.85
CA ASP A 376 -11.07 4.53 -15.74
C ASP A 376 -10.91 3.13 -15.11
N ASN A 377 -12.00 2.38 -14.94
CA ASN A 377 -11.95 1.01 -14.40
C ASN A 377 -11.17 0.05 -15.34
N GLU A 378 -11.33 0.20 -16.65
CA GLU A 378 -10.56 -0.55 -17.64
C GLU A 378 -9.08 -0.13 -17.62
N LYS A 379 -8.79 1.18 -17.51
CA LYS A 379 -7.40 1.68 -17.38
C LYS A 379 -6.70 1.17 -16.13
N VAL A 380 -7.40 1.12 -14.99
CA VAL A 380 -6.84 0.55 -13.74
C VAL A 380 -6.53 -0.94 -13.91
N PHE A 381 -7.36 -1.69 -14.63
CA PHE A 381 -7.03 -3.09 -14.95
C PHE A 381 -5.79 -3.21 -15.85
N VAL A 382 -5.61 -2.29 -16.80
CA VAL A 382 -4.35 -2.20 -17.58
C VAL A 382 -3.17 -1.85 -16.67
N CYS A 383 -3.33 -0.94 -15.71
CA CYS A 383 -2.29 -0.64 -14.73
C CYS A 383 -1.91 -1.87 -13.89
N ALA A 384 -2.88 -2.71 -13.50
CA ALA A 384 -2.61 -3.95 -12.78
C ALA A 384 -1.79 -4.95 -13.63
N MET A 385 -2.09 -5.06 -14.92
CA MET A 385 -1.30 -5.85 -15.87
C MET A 385 0.14 -5.32 -16.01
N VAL A 386 0.32 -4.00 -16.10
CA VAL A 386 1.66 -3.41 -16.15
C VAL A 386 2.40 -3.62 -14.83
N ARG A 387 1.73 -3.41 -13.68
CA ARG A 387 2.30 -3.56 -12.33
C ARG A 387 2.89 -4.96 -12.12
N VAL A 388 2.12 -6.01 -12.39
CA VAL A 388 2.62 -7.39 -12.21
C VAL A 388 3.76 -7.69 -13.18
N LEU A 389 3.71 -7.15 -14.40
CA LEU A 389 4.75 -7.33 -15.41
C LEU A 389 6.05 -6.62 -15.01
N VAL A 390 6.00 -5.39 -14.48
CA VAL A 390 7.21 -4.67 -14.05
C VAL A 390 7.81 -5.29 -12.79
N SER A 391 7.02 -5.87 -11.88
CA SER A 391 7.55 -6.68 -10.77
C SER A 391 8.38 -7.86 -11.29
N TRP A 392 7.94 -8.54 -12.36
CA TRP A 392 8.72 -9.59 -13.01
C TRP A 392 9.97 -9.06 -13.70
N ILE A 393 9.87 -7.97 -14.46
CA ILE A 393 11.02 -7.37 -15.18
C ILE A 393 12.11 -6.92 -14.20
N ALA A 394 11.73 -6.49 -12.99
CA ALA A 394 12.70 -6.14 -11.95
C ALA A 394 13.61 -7.32 -11.55
N GLN A 395 13.17 -8.56 -11.75
CA GLN A 395 13.95 -9.77 -11.45
C GLN A 395 14.48 -10.48 -12.70
N GLU A 396 13.79 -10.37 -13.82
CA GLU A 396 14.11 -11.06 -15.07
C GLU A 396 13.96 -10.11 -16.27
N THR A 397 15.05 -9.41 -16.59
CA THR A 397 15.11 -8.45 -17.70
C THR A 397 15.38 -9.07 -19.06
N THR A 398 15.83 -10.33 -19.13
CA THR A 398 16.20 -10.95 -20.40
C THR A 398 15.01 -11.55 -21.13
N ALA A 399 13.97 -11.95 -20.39
CA ALA A 399 12.76 -12.50 -20.97
C ALA A 399 11.97 -11.44 -21.75
N MET A 400 11.47 -11.81 -22.93
CA MET A 400 10.56 -10.99 -23.76
C MET A 400 11.10 -9.60 -24.15
N ARG A 401 12.43 -9.41 -24.10
CA ARG A 401 13.10 -8.12 -24.24
C ARG A 401 12.60 -7.25 -25.40
N GLU A 402 12.53 -7.81 -26.61
CA GLU A 402 12.06 -7.06 -27.79
C GLU A 402 10.57 -6.67 -27.70
N GLN A 403 9.72 -7.52 -27.12
CA GLN A 403 8.31 -7.17 -26.90
C GLN A 403 8.17 -6.09 -25.82
N ILE A 404 8.98 -6.16 -24.76
CA ILE A 404 9.00 -5.13 -23.72
C ILE A 404 9.41 -3.78 -24.32
N TYR A 405 10.49 -3.73 -25.11
CA TYR A 405 10.91 -2.49 -25.77
C TYR A 405 9.83 -1.88 -26.65
N ALA A 406 9.10 -2.70 -27.41
CA ALA A 406 8.00 -2.23 -28.24
C ALA A 406 6.84 -1.65 -27.40
N LEU A 407 6.62 -2.17 -26.19
CA LEU A 407 5.58 -1.71 -25.26
C LEU A 407 5.98 -0.53 -24.39
N LEU A 408 7.28 -0.29 -24.16
CA LEU A 408 7.77 0.75 -23.25
C LEU A 408 7.13 2.13 -23.48
N PRO A 409 6.99 2.64 -24.73
CA PRO A 409 6.35 3.94 -24.93
C PRO A 409 4.90 4.00 -24.43
N PHE A 410 4.14 2.92 -24.60
CA PHE A 410 2.77 2.82 -24.09
C PHE A 410 2.75 2.71 -22.57
N ILE A 411 3.64 1.91 -21.99
CA ILE A 411 3.79 1.75 -20.54
C ILE A 411 4.12 3.09 -19.88
N PHE A 412 5.08 3.85 -20.41
CA PHE A 412 5.43 5.17 -19.90
C PHE A 412 4.26 6.15 -19.98
N SER A 413 3.54 6.20 -21.10
CA SER A 413 2.34 7.04 -21.21
C SER A 413 1.34 6.76 -20.10
N LEU A 414 1.05 5.48 -19.83
CA LEU A 414 0.12 5.08 -18.77
C LEU A 414 0.66 5.37 -17.37
N ALA A 415 1.95 5.12 -17.14
CA ALA A 415 2.62 5.38 -15.87
C ALA A 415 2.62 6.87 -15.53
N ASN A 416 2.86 7.73 -16.53
CA ASN A 416 2.90 9.17 -16.39
C ASN A 416 1.50 9.75 -16.11
N ASP A 417 0.48 9.28 -16.84
CA ASP A 417 -0.92 9.66 -16.57
C ASP A 417 -1.34 9.30 -15.14
N SER A 418 -1.00 8.08 -14.69
CA SER A 418 -1.24 7.60 -13.33
C SER A 418 -0.50 8.46 -12.29
N PHE A 419 0.78 8.74 -12.49
CA PHE A 419 1.58 9.58 -11.60
C PHE A 419 1.01 11.00 -11.49
N HIS A 420 0.67 11.64 -12.61
CA HIS A 420 0.11 12.99 -12.60
C HIS A 420 -1.26 13.04 -11.89
N ALA A 421 -2.13 12.06 -12.12
CA ALA A 421 -3.40 11.94 -11.40
C ALA A 421 -3.19 11.73 -9.89
N TYR A 422 -2.25 10.86 -9.51
CA TYR A 422 -1.91 10.58 -8.12
C TYR A 422 -1.36 11.82 -7.40
N ARG A 423 -0.40 12.50 -8.03
CA ARG A 423 0.18 13.75 -7.54
C ARG A 423 -0.90 14.82 -7.37
N ALA A 424 -1.78 15.02 -8.36
CA ALA A 424 -2.86 16.00 -8.29
C ALA A 424 -3.79 15.73 -7.10
N ARG A 425 -4.17 14.46 -6.87
CA ARG A 425 -4.98 14.05 -5.72
C ARG A 425 -4.28 14.37 -4.39
N LYS A 426 -3.01 13.97 -4.23
CA LYS A 426 -2.23 14.23 -3.01
C LYS A 426 -2.07 15.73 -2.72
N LEU A 427 -1.89 16.56 -3.76
CA LEU A 427 -1.85 18.02 -3.59
C LEU A 427 -3.21 18.59 -3.15
N ALA A 428 -4.32 18.08 -3.70
CA ALA A 428 -5.65 18.49 -3.29
C ALA A 428 -5.94 18.10 -1.83
N GLU A 429 -5.55 16.90 -1.40
CA GLU A 429 -5.67 16.43 -0.01
C GLU A 429 -4.89 17.30 0.97
N LYS A 430 -3.69 17.72 0.61
CA LYS A 430 -2.83 18.56 1.47
C LYS A 430 -3.35 19.99 1.64
N ASN A 431 -4.05 20.53 0.65
CA ASN A 431 -4.59 21.90 0.67
C ASN A 431 -5.94 22.01 1.39
N LYS A 432 -6.47 20.90 1.90
CA LYS A 432 -7.77 20.83 2.55
C LYS A 432 -7.72 21.40 3.98
N SER A 433 -8.81 22.06 4.39
CA SER A 433 -9.05 22.44 5.79
C SER A 433 -9.91 21.38 6.49
N ASP A 434 -9.68 21.15 7.78
CA ASP A 434 -10.44 20.18 8.57
C ASP A 434 -11.94 20.46 8.49
N GLY A 435 -12.74 19.49 8.00
CA GLY A 435 -14.20 19.53 8.02
C GLY A 435 -14.91 19.67 6.66
N GLU A 436 -14.22 19.89 5.55
CA GLU A 436 -14.87 19.85 4.22
C GLU A 436 -15.15 18.40 3.78
N GLY A 437 -16.35 18.11 3.27
CA GLY A 437 -16.65 16.81 2.64
C GLY A 437 -15.90 16.65 1.32
N MET A 438 -15.41 15.44 1.00
CA MET A 438 -14.89 15.16 -0.35
C MET A 438 -16.09 15.03 -1.31
N ASP A 439 -16.33 16.06 -2.12
CA ASP A 439 -17.15 15.99 -3.35
C ASP A 439 -16.25 15.75 -4.58
N ILE A 440 -15.20 14.95 -4.43
CA ILE A 440 -14.26 14.73 -5.54
C ILE A 440 -14.67 13.46 -6.28
N ASP A 441 -15.14 13.65 -7.51
CA ASP A 441 -15.10 12.67 -8.59
C ASP A 441 -13.63 12.26 -8.83
N THR A 442 -13.10 11.45 -7.91
CA THR A 442 -11.68 11.12 -7.84
C THR A 442 -11.46 10.04 -8.88
N SER A 443 -10.87 10.41 -10.01
CA SER A 443 -10.46 9.44 -11.03
C SER A 443 -9.74 8.27 -10.38
N LEU A 444 -10.16 7.04 -10.71
CA LEU A 444 -9.57 5.83 -10.15
C LEU A 444 -8.07 5.73 -10.45
N MET A 445 -7.63 6.37 -11.54
CA MET A 445 -6.21 6.49 -11.90
C MET A 445 -5.39 7.23 -10.84
N GLY A 446 -5.98 8.18 -10.11
CA GLY A 446 -5.30 8.92 -9.04
C GLY A 446 -5.07 8.11 -7.75
N GLN A 447 -5.59 6.88 -7.68
CA GLN A 447 -5.37 5.99 -6.53
C GLN A 447 -4.05 5.20 -6.66
N VAL A 448 -3.49 5.09 -7.87
CA VAL A 448 -2.28 4.31 -8.15
C VAL A 448 -1.19 5.25 -8.65
N ASP A 449 0.03 5.06 -8.17
CA ASP A 449 1.25 5.66 -8.73
C ASP A 449 2.03 4.57 -9.45
N LEU A 450 1.67 4.31 -10.72
CA LEU A 450 2.26 3.24 -11.52
C LEU A 450 3.71 3.54 -11.88
N LEU A 451 4.08 4.82 -12.05
CA LEU A 451 5.47 5.23 -12.29
C LEU A 451 6.36 4.80 -11.13
N ARG A 452 5.94 5.07 -9.88
CA ARG A 452 6.66 4.61 -8.69
C ARG A 452 6.84 3.09 -8.66
N LEU A 453 5.79 2.35 -8.98
CA LEU A 453 5.82 0.87 -9.01
C LEU A 453 6.74 0.31 -10.11
N MET A 454 6.97 1.09 -11.17
CA MET A 454 7.86 0.71 -12.28
C MET A 454 9.35 1.00 -12.00
N LEU A 455 9.68 1.86 -11.02
CA LEU A 455 11.06 2.28 -10.76
C LEU A 455 12.07 1.12 -10.55
N PRO A 456 11.74 0.03 -9.82
CA PRO A 456 12.66 -1.11 -9.69
C PRO A 456 13.03 -1.75 -11.03
N ALA A 457 12.04 -1.99 -11.90
CA ALA A 457 12.29 -2.49 -13.26
C ALA A 457 13.11 -1.51 -14.08
N LEU A 458 12.81 -0.21 -13.95
CA LEU A 458 13.48 0.83 -14.70
C LEU A 458 14.96 0.95 -14.34
N CYS A 459 15.35 0.66 -13.08
CA CYS A 459 16.76 0.60 -12.66
C CYS A 459 17.58 -0.35 -13.55
N HIS A 460 17.00 -1.47 -13.95
CA HIS A 460 17.66 -2.44 -14.83
C HIS A 460 17.48 -2.13 -16.32
N LEU A 461 16.30 -1.63 -16.73
CA LEU A 461 16.03 -1.30 -18.12
C LEU A 461 16.95 -0.20 -18.66
N VAL A 462 17.25 0.84 -17.88
CA VAL A 462 18.15 1.92 -18.35
C VAL A 462 19.61 1.48 -18.54
N VAL A 463 19.98 0.30 -18.03
CA VAL A 463 21.30 -0.30 -18.29
C VAL A 463 21.37 -0.83 -19.72
N GLU A 464 20.25 -1.30 -20.28
CA GLU A 464 20.18 -1.84 -21.63
C GLU A 464 20.11 -0.72 -22.69
N ASP A 465 20.93 -0.81 -23.74
CA ASP A 465 21.10 0.25 -24.74
C ASP A 465 19.76 0.70 -25.38
N LYS A 466 18.97 -0.26 -25.89
CA LYS A 466 17.70 0.05 -26.57
C LYS A 466 16.66 0.67 -25.64
N ALA A 467 16.52 0.16 -24.41
CA ALA A 467 15.57 0.70 -23.45
C ALA A 467 16.00 2.10 -22.98
N ARG A 468 17.30 2.32 -22.75
CA ARG A 468 17.85 3.65 -22.44
C ARG A 468 17.60 4.65 -23.57
N ASP A 469 17.79 4.24 -24.83
CA ASP A 469 17.47 5.09 -25.98
C ASP A 469 15.98 5.45 -26.02
N ILE A 470 15.07 4.52 -25.71
CA ILE A 470 13.63 4.80 -25.62
C ILE A 470 13.34 5.84 -24.53
N VAL A 471 13.89 5.65 -23.32
CA VAL A 471 13.74 6.58 -22.20
C VAL A 471 14.14 8.00 -22.61
N LEU A 472 15.34 8.16 -23.17
CA LEU A 472 15.86 9.47 -23.57
C LEU A 472 15.12 10.07 -24.78
N ASN A 473 14.69 9.25 -25.75
CA ASN A 473 13.94 9.72 -26.90
C ASN A 473 12.54 10.21 -26.53
N LEU A 474 11.92 9.59 -25.52
CA LEU A 474 10.62 10.01 -24.97
C LEU A 474 10.74 11.16 -23.96
N LYS A 475 11.96 11.57 -23.59
CA LYS A 475 12.25 12.53 -22.52
C LYS A 475 11.68 12.10 -21.17
N GLU A 476 11.67 10.79 -20.93
CA GLU A 476 11.15 10.24 -19.68
C GLU A 476 11.93 10.75 -18.46
N GLU A 477 13.21 11.14 -18.64
CA GLU A 477 14.00 11.79 -17.61
C GLU A 477 13.36 13.07 -17.03
N ASP A 478 12.57 13.81 -17.82
CA ASP A 478 11.85 15.00 -17.35
C ASP A 478 10.78 14.60 -16.31
N ILE A 479 10.01 13.54 -16.60
CA ILE A 479 8.95 13.04 -15.71
C ILE A 479 9.55 12.37 -14.47
N LEU A 480 10.65 11.62 -14.62
CA LEU A 480 11.39 11.06 -13.49
C LEU A 480 11.91 12.15 -12.55
N TYR A 481 12.35 13.29 -13.09
CA TYR A 481 12.76 14.43 -12.27
C TYR A 481 11.57 15.11 -11.57
N GLU A 482 10.41 15.18 -12.22
CA GLU A 482 9.18 15.63 -11.56
C GLU A 482 8.78 14.70 -10.40
N SER A 483 8.85 13.38 -10.61
CA SER A 483 8.64 12.36 -9.58
C SER A 483 9.63 12.51 -8.43
N MET A 484 10.90 12.78 -8.72
CA MET A 484 11.92 13.05 -7.70
C MET A 484 11.57 14.28 -6.85
N ASN A 485 11.10 15.37 -7.45
CA ASN A 485 10.66 16.55 -6.70
C ASN A 485 9.42 16.26 -5.85
N PHE A 486 8.48 15.48 -6.37
CA PHE A 486 7.27 15.09 -5.65
C PHE A 486 7.62 14.25 -4.41
N HIS A 487 8.38 13.16 -4.56
CA HIS A 487 8.76 12.32 -3.42
C HIS A 487 9.68 13.04 -2.44
N TRP A 488 10.58 13.91 -2.92
CA TRP A 488 11.36 14.77 -2.04
C TRP A 488 10.48 15.65 -1.14
N SER A 489 9.38 16.18 -1.66
CA SER A 489 8.44 17.00 -0.87
C SER A 489 7.72 16.24 0.25
N ILE A 490 7.71 14.90 0.18
CA ILE A 490 7.15 14.01 1.20
C ILE A 490 8.25 13.60 2.19
N VAL A 491 9.41 13.14 1.70
CA VAL A 491 10.56 12.75 2.54
C VAL A 491 11.07 13.93 3.37
N HIS A 492 11.14 15.11 2.75
CA HIS A 492 11.58 16.33 3.40
C HIS A 492 10.42 17.10 4.05
N TYR A 493 9.67 16.41 4.91
CA TYR A 493 8.58 17.02 5.66
C TYR A 493 9.12 18.10 6.61
N LYS A 494 8.78 19.37 6.36
CA LYS A 494 9.05 20.48 7.29
C LYS A 494 7.85 20.65 8.22
N LYS A 495 8.09 20.55 9.54
CA LYS A 495 7.06 20.83 10.55
C LYS A 495 6.47 22.24 10.32
N PRO A 496 5.14 22.41 10.39
CA PRO A 496 4.51 23.72 10.26
C PRO A 496 5.08 24.72 11.28
N PRO A 497 5.23 26.01 10.93
CA PRO A 497 5.75 27.00 11.85
C PRO A 497 4.83 27.18 13.06
N ILE A 498 5.36 26.94 14.27
CA ILE A 498 4.60 27.08 15.52
C ILE A 498 4.24 28.56 15.75
N PRO A 499 2.95 28.90 15.94
CA PRO A 499 2.51 30.25 16.26
C PRO A 499 3.24 30.81 17.49
N LYS A 500 3.60 32.10 17.47
CA LYS A 500 4.39 32.72 18.55
C LYS A 500 3.77 32.53 19.94
N SER A 501 2.44 32.50 20.03
CA SER A 501 1.67 32.27 21.26
C SER A 501 1.86 30.87 21.87
N GLU A 502 2.25 29.87 21.08
CA GLU A 502 2.30 28.46 21.49
C GLU A 502 3.73 27.94 21.69
N ARG A 503 4.75 28.68 21.22
CA ARG A 503 6.17 28.31 21.36
C ARG A 503 6.61 28.07 22.80
N GLY A 504 6.00 28.75 23.78
CA GLY A 504 6.28 28.56 25.20
C GLY A 504 5.76 27.24 25.76
N LYS A 505 4.67 26.68 25.20
CA LYS A 505 4.03 25.44 25.64
C LYS A 505 4.70 24.19 25.06
N VAL A 506 5.23 24.29 23.84
CA VAL A 506 5.85 23.17 23.10
C VAL A 506 7.20 22.74 23.70
N LYS A 507 7.95 23.64 24.36
CA LYS A 507 9.25 23.29 24.99
C LYS A 507 9.15 22.26 26.13
N THR A 508 7.97 22.07 26.69
CA THR A 508 7.73 21.20 27.86
C THR A 508 6.92 19.95 27.53
N GLN A 509 6.51 19.75 26.27
CA GLN A 509 5.76 18.58 25.84
C GLN A 509 6.64 17.67 24.98
N PRO A 510 6.47 16.34 25.07
CA PRO A 510 7.11 15.42 24.13
C PRO A 510 6.68 15.78 22.70
N GLU A 511 7.59 15.58 21.75
CA GLU A 511 7.26 15.87 20.35
C GLU A 511 6.04 15.03 19.92
N PRO A 512 5.04 15.65 19.27
CA PRO A 512 3.89 14.89 18.79
C PRO A 512 4.36 13.86 17.75
N GLU A 513 3.93 12.62 17.95
CA GLU A 513 4.14 11.56 16.97
C GLU A 513 3.47 11.92 15.65
N LEU A 514 4.15 11.63 14.54
CA LEU A 514 3.61 11.84 13.21
C LEU A 514 2.51 10.82 12.95
N ASP A 515 1.51 11.22 12.18
CA ASP A 515 0.45 10.33 11.68
C ASP A 515 1.08 9.06 11.06
N PRO A 516 0.68 7.84 11.47
CA PRO A 516 1.15 6.60 10.89
C PRO A 516 1.07 6.56 9.36
N LYS A 517 0.04 7.18 8.77
CA LYS A 517 -0.09 7.23 7.30
C LYS A 517 1.01 8.08 6.66
N LEU A 518 1.37 9.19 7.29
CA LEU A 518 2.47 10.03 6.83
C LEU A 518 3.82 9.30 6.94
N LEU A 519 4.05 8.54 8.01
CA LEU A 519 5.27 7.75 8.17
C LEU A 519 5.41 6.67 7.08
N GLU A 520 4.31 6.00 6.73
CA GLU A 520 4.26 5.05 5.62
C GLU A 520 4.55 5.74 4.27
N ASP A 521 3.89 6.88 3.99
CA ASP A 521 4.12 7.67 2.77
C ASP A 521 5.59 8.14 2.66
N MET A 522 6.23 8.48 3.79
CA MET A 522 7.65 8.85 3.86
C MET A 522 8.58 7.66 3.60
N LYS A 523 8.24 6.46 4.10
CA LYS A 523 8.99 5.22 3.82
C LYS A 523 8.95 4.90 2.33
N ASP A 524 7.76 4.89 1.74
CA ASP A 524 7.55 4.62 0.32
C ASP A 524 8.26 5.65 -0.57
N SER A 525 8.19 6.93 -0.20
CA SER A 525 8.86 8.01 -0.94
C SER A 525 10.38 7.95 -0.83
N ARG A 526 10.94 7.48 0.30
CA ARG A 526 12.39 7.23 0.42
C ARG A 526 12.85 6.11 -0.52
N ALA A 527 12.11 5.01 -0.58
CA ALA A 527 12.41 3.91 -1.51
C ALA A 527 12.34 4.38 -2.97
N ALA A 528 11.31 5.15 -3.34
CA ALA A 528 11.18 5.74 -4.67
C ALA A 528 12.37 6.66 -5.02
N MET A 529 12.76 7.54 -4.09
CA MET A 529 13.92 8.43 -4.26
C MET A 529 15.22 7.66 -4.47
N VAL A 530 15.43 6.54 -3.76
CA VAL A 530 16.58 5.65 -3.92
C VAL A 530 16.61 5.05 -5.33
N SER A 531 15.49 4.48 -5.81
CA SER A 531 15.40 3.95 -7.18
C SER A 531 15.61 5.03 -8.24
N LEU A 532 15.02 6.22 -8.07
CA LEU A 532 15.24 7.37 -8.97
C LEU A 532 16.71 7.77 -9.02
N CYS A 533 17.42 7.79 -7.89
CA CYS A 533 18.85 8.06 -7.87
C CYS A 533 19.62 7.00 -8.67
N ASN A 534 19.30 5.72 -8.50
CA ASN A 534 19.92 4.63 -9.27
C ASN A 534 19.70 4.77 -10.78
N ILE A 535 18.48 5.11 -11.19
CA ILE A 535 18.16 5.37 -12.60
C ILE A 535 19.00 6.52 -13.14
N PHE A 536 19.04 7.66 -12.44
CA PHE A 536 19.84 8.81 -12.86
C PHE A 536 21.35 8.54 -12.83
N MET A 537 21.86 7.71 -11.91
CA MET A 537 23.26 7.29 -11.89
C MET A 537 23.59 6.47 -13.14
N ASN A 538 22.76 5.50 -13.48
CA ASN A 538 22.92 4.69 -14.69
C ASN A 538 22.87 5.56 -15.95
N LEU A 539 21.90 6.49 -16.07
CA LEU A 539 21.85 7.43 -17.19
C LEU A 539 23.10 8.31 -17.26
N THR A 540 23.59 8.79 -16.13
CA THR A 540 24.81 9.62 -16.03
C THR A 540 26.04 8.88 -16.55
N VAL A 541 26.20 7.62 -16.16
CA VAL A 541 27.36 6.79 -16.51
C VAL A 541 27.28 6.26 -17.94
N LEU A 542 26.09 5.83 -18.39
CA LEU A 542 25.91 5.12 -19.65
C LEU A 542 25.52 6.03 -20.83
N ALA A 543 25.08 7.26 -20.57
CA ALA A 543 24.80 8.27 -21.60
C ALA A 543 25.56 9.61 -21.35
N PRO A 544 26.89 9.57 -21.16
CA PRO A 544 27.66 10.73 -20.69
C PRO A 544 27.56 11.95 -21.61
N LYS A 545 27.51 11.76 -22.94
CA LYS A 545 27.38 12.86 -23.91
C LYS A 545 26.03 13.57 -23.83
N VAL A 546 24.96 12.82 -23.58
CA VAL A 546 23.61 13.38 -23.42
C VAL A 546 23.55 14.18 -22.13
N VAL A 547 24.06 13.58 -21.05
CA VAL A 547 24.12 14.21 -19.73
C VAL A 547 24.92 15.50 -19.80
N GLU A 548 26.16 15.47 -20.29
CA GLU A 548 27.07 16.63 -20.40
C GLU A 548 26.41 17.87 -21.01
N ASN A 549 25.55 17.69 -22.02
CA ASN A 549 24.91 18.79 -22.73
C ASN A 549 23.52 19.15 -22.19
N SER A 550 22.94 18.33 -21.32
CA SER A 550 21.58 18.51 -20.84
C SER A 550 21.45 19.62 -19.79
N ILE A 551 20.36 20.38 -19.90
CA ILE A 551 19.94 21.37 -18.90
C ILE A 551 19.32 20.67 -17.70
N LEU A 552 18.53 19.62 -17.92
CA LEU A 552 17.86 18.87 -16.86
C LEU A 552 18.87 18.30 -15.87
N PHE A 553 19.91 17.61 -16.34
CA PHE A 553 20.93 17.02 -15.48
C PHE A 553 21.74 18.08 -14.69
N ASN A 554 21.89 19.29 -15.23
CA ASN A 554 22.44 20.41 -14.47
C ASN A 554 21.46 20.91 -13.38
N THR A 555 20.17 20.98 -13.69
CA THR A 555 19.12 21.28 -12.70
C THR A 555 19.07 20.22 -11.59
N LEU A 556 19.18 18.94 -11.94
CA LEU A 556 19.29 17.82 -11.01
C LEU A 556 20.54 17.95 -10.12
N LEU A 557 21.70 18.29 -10.69
CA LEU A 557 22.91 18.54 -9.92
C LEU A 557 22.71 19.67 -8.88
N LYS A 558 22.09 20.78 -9.29
CA LYS A 558 21.76 21.90 -8.37
C LYS A 558 20.75 21.49 -7.31
N PHE A 559 19.75 20.69 -7.67
CA PHE A 559 18.82 20.11 -6.71
C PHE A 559 19.58 19.32 -5.63
N ILE A 560 20.51 18.45 -6.02
CA ILE A 560 21.31 17.65 -5.07
C ILE A 560 22.16 18.57 -4.18
N PHE A 561 22.82 19.58 -4.74
CA PHE A 561 23.64 20.50 -3.97
C PHE A 561 22.87 21.21 -2.85
N ASN A 562 21.62 21.57 -3.13
CA ASN A 562 20.79 22.29 -2.18
C ASN A 562 20.15 21.37 -1.13
N ASN A 563 19.82 20.13 -1.51
CA ASN A 563 18.95 19.26 -0.72
C ASN A 563 19.71 18.17 0.06
N LEU A 564 20.82 17.62 -0.45
CA LEU A 564 21.61 16.61 0.27
C LEU A 564 22.04 17.08 1.68
N PRO A 565 22.50 18.33 1.88
CA PRO A 565 22.89 18.79 3.21
C PRO A 565 21.76 18.81 4.24
N GLU A 566 20.50 18.74 3.83
CA GLU A 566 19.33 18.74 4.71
C GLU A 566 19.01 17.33 5.28
N LEU A 567 19.66 16.26 4.78
CA LEU A 567 19.44 14.87 5.24
C LEU A 567 20.26 14.45 6.47
N LYS A 568 21.08 15.35 7.01
CA LYS A 568 22.04 15.04 8.08
C LYS A 568 21.34 14.59 9.37
N ASN A 569 22.00 13.69 10.11
CA ASN A 569 21.64 13.27 11.47
C ASN A 569 20.30 12.52 11.61
N ILE A 570 19.78 11.94 10.53
CA ILE A 570 18.59 11.08 10.54
C ILE A 570 19.02 9.70 10.03
N PRO A 571 19.15 8.68 10.91
CA PRO A 571 19.62 7.35 10.52
C PRO A 571 18.85 6.74 9.35
N GLU A 572 17.53 6.95 9.31
CA GLU A 572 16.62 6.44 8.30
C GLU A 572 16.87 7.03 6.89
N ASN A 573 17.66 8.11 6.80
CA ASN A 573 18.04 8.76 5.54
C ASN A 573 19.42 8.32 5.05
N LEU A 574 20.17 7.48 5.76
CA LEU A 574 21.55 7.14 5.39
C LEU A 574 21.66 6.54 3.99
N VAL A 575 20.75 5.61 3.64
CA VAL A 575 20.71 4.99 2.31
C VAL A 575 20.46 6.05 1.23
N LEU A 576 19.45 6.90 1.42
CA LEU A 576 19.15 8.00 0.48
C LEU A 576 20.29 9.02 0.39
N HIS A 577 20.94 9.33 1.51
CA HIS A 577 22.10 10.21 1.57
C HIS A 577 23.23 9.68 0.71
N GLY A 578 23.56 8.38 0.83
CA GLY A 578 24.56 7.73 -0.01
C GLY A 578 24.23 7.80 -1.49
N HIS A 579 22.97 7.53 -1.87
CA HIS A 579 22.54 7.58 -3.27
C HIS A 579 22.62 8.98 -3.88
N LEU A 580 22.12 10.01 -3.17
CA LEU A 580 22.22 11.40 -3.62
C LEU A 580 23.68 11.90 -3.64
N ALA A 581 24.49 11.45 -2.68
CA ALA A 581 25.92 11.76 -2.61
C ALA A 581 26.66 11.26 -3.85
N VAL A 582 26.49 9.99 -4.21
CA VAL A 582 27.20 9.40 -5.35
C VAL A 582 26.66 9.93 -6.68
N LEU A 583 25.34 10.07 -6.82
CA LEU A 583 24.74 10.69 -8.01
C LEU A 583 25.27 12.12 -8.23
N GLY A 584 25.33 12.91 -7.17
CA GLY A 584 25.88 14.27 -7.24
C GLY A 584 27.34 14.29 -7.67
N LEU A 585 28.17 13.32 -7.23
CA LEU A 585 29.58 13.24 -7.61
C LEU A 585 29.74 12.86 -9.08
N LEU A 586 28.96 11.91 -9.57
CA LEU A 586 28.95 11.49 -10.97
C LEU A 586 28.51 12.65 -11.88
N LEU A 587 27.45 13.36 -11.49
CA LEU A 587 26.97 14.54 -12.21
C LEU A 587 27.96 15.70 -12.15
N LEU A 588 28.59 15.96 -11.00
CA LEU A 588 29.64 16.97 -10.86
C LEU A 588 30.82 16.67 -11.78
N LYS A 589 31.24 15.40 -11.86
CA LYS A 589 32.28 14.95 -12.78
C LYS A 589 31.89 15.22 -14.25
N GLN A 590 30.66 14.88 -14.63
CA GLN A 590 30.18 15.02 -16.02
C GLN A 590 29.87 16.48 -16.41
N GLN A 591 29.47 17.32 -15.45
CA GLN A 591 29.08 18.73 -15.65
C GLN A 591 30.16 19.72 -15.23
N ALA A 592 31.39 19.26 -14.98
CA ALA A 592 32.44 20.07 -14.36
C ALA A 592 32.71 21.39 -15.11
N SER A 593 32.59 21.40 -16.44
CA SER A 593 32.75 22.59 -17.28
C SER A 593 31.74 23.72 -16.99
N LYS A 594 30.59 23.40 -16.38
CA LYS A 594 29.53 24.35 -16.03
C LYS A 594 29.59 24.83 -14.58
N VAL A 595 30.52 24.28 -13.79
CA VAL A 595 30.65 24.54 -12.36
C VAL A 595 31.57 25.75 -12.11
N LYS A 596 31.15 26.64 -11.21
CA LYS A 596 31.91 27.84 -10.84
C LYS A 596 32.45 27.74 -9.42
N LYS A 597 33.70 28.14 -9.18
CA LYS A 597 34.36 28.10 -7.86
C LYS A 597 33.63 28.93 -6.79
N ASN A 598 32.86 29.95 -7.18
CA ASN A 598 32.13 30.83 -6.26
C ASN A 598 30.72 30.32 -5.87
N ASP A 599 30.33 29.12 -6.28
CA ASP A 599 29.05 28.54 -5.90
C ASP A 599 29.11 27.91 -4.50
N PHE A 600 28.54 28.61 -3.52
CA PHE A 600 28.53 28.19 -2.12
C PHE A 600 27.71 26.92 -1.86
N SER A 601 26.76 26.55 -2.74
CA SER A 601 26.00 25.30 -2.54
C SER A 601 26.91 24.08 -2.68
N ILE A 602 27.94 24.17 -3.53
CA ILE A 602 28.93 23.10 -3.74
C ILE A 602 29.73 22.85 -2.47
N CYS A 603 30.07 23.92 -1.74
CA CYS A 603 30.81 23.80 -0.48
C CYS A 603 30.04 22.93 0.53
N ARG A 604 28.75 23.22 0.73
CA ARG A 604 27.89 22.45 1.66
C ARG A 604 27.69 21.02 1.20
N TYR A 605 27.54 20.83 -0.11
CA TYR A 605 27.44 19.53 -0.73
C TYR A 605 28.70 18.69 -0.50
N ILE A 606 29.89 19.20 -0.84
CA ILE A 606 31.17 18.51 -0.65
C ILE A 606 31.41 18.18 0.82
N GLN A 607 31.03 19.06 1.76
CA GLN A 607 31.07 18.73 3.19
C GLN A 607 30.20 17.52 3.56
N SER A 608 29.01 17.39 2.96
CA SER A 608 28.14 16.23 3.17
C SER A 608 28.71 14.95 2.56
N ILE A 609 29.42 15.06 1.43
CA ILE A 609 30.15 13.94 0.81
C ILE A 609 31.31 13.48 1.70
N ILE A 610 32.13 14.43 2.15
CA ILE A 610 33.28 14.14 3.02
C ILE A 610 32.79 13.41 4.28
N ARG A 611 31.72 13.89 4.92
CA ARG A 611 31.14 13.18 6.07
C ARG A 611 30.65 11.79 5.73
N PHE A 612 29.89 11.64 4.64
CA PHE A 612 29.40 10.34 4.21
C PHE A 612 30.53 9.31 4.02
N LEU A 613 31.64 9.73 3.40
CA LEU A 613 32.77 8.85 3.12
C LEU A 613 33.68 8.65 4.35
N TRP A 614 33.85 9.68 5.18
CA TRP A 614 34.68 9.63 6.39
C TRP A 614 34.03 8.77 7.48
N ASP A 615 32.76 9.04 7.81
CA ASP A 615 32.10 8.47 9.00
C ASP A 615 31.83 6.96 8.88
N ALA A 616 32.02 6.36 7.69
CA ALA A 616 31.76 4.95 7.42
C ALA A 616 32.73 3.99 8.14
N TYR A 617 33.98 4.39 8.37
CA TYR A 617 35.00 3.53 8.97
C TYR A 617 35.67 4.21 10.16
N ASN A 618 35.87 3.47 11.24
CA ASN A 618 36.61 3.92 12.41
C ASN A 618 37.34 2.76 13.11
N VAL A 619 38.14 3.09 14.12
CA VAL A 619 38.80 2.11 15.01
C VAL A 619 38.27 2.18 16.45
N ASP A 620 37.56 3.25 16.79
CA ASP A 620 37.18 3.58 18.18
C ASP A 620 35.96 2.77 18.65
N GLU A 621 35.12 2.29 17.72
CA GLU A 621 33.92 1.48 18.03
C GLU A 621 34.22 -0.03 18.04
N SER A 622 35.48 -0.41 17.86
CA SER A 622 35.95 -1.80 17.96
C SER A 622 36.41 -2.12 19.38
N ASN A 623 36.17 -3.36 19.84
CA ASN A 623 36.76 -3.88 21.08
C ASN A 623 38.30 -4.01 20.99
N ASP A 624 38.85 -4.11 19.78
CA ASP A 624 40.28 -4.02 19.49
C ASP A 624 40.55 -2.63 18.88
N PRO A 625 41.26 -1.71 19.58
CA PRO A 625 41.53 -0.35 19.11
C PRO A 625 42.49 -0.29 17.91
N THR A 626 42.94 -1.45 17.42
CA THR A 626 43.77 -1.60 16.21
C THR A 626 43.03 -2.26 15.06
N ALA A 627 41.75 -2.62 15.21
CA ALA A 627 40.93 -3.18 14.14
C ALA A 627 40.07 -2.10 13.48
N LEU A 628 40.10 -2.04 12.15
CA LEU A 628 39.22 -1.18 11.37
C LEU A 628 37.84 -1.82 11.27
N VAL A 629 36.79 -1.09 11.64
CA VAL A 629 35.40 -1.55 11.57
C VAL A 629 34.52 -0.54 10.86
N VAL A 630 33.44 -1.03 10.27
CA VAL A 630 32.35 -0.17 9.80
C VAL A 630 31.65 0.42 11.02
N SER A 631 31.38 1.72 10.98
CA SER A 631 30.76 2.42 12.10
C SER A 631 29.35 1.88 12.40
N MET A 632 28.94 1.93 13.67
CA MET A 632 27.66 1.37 14.11
C MET A 632 26.46 2.03 13.40
N THR A 633 26.57 3.32 13.10
CA THR A 633 25.55 4.07 12.34
C THR A 633 25.40 3.60 10.89
N TYR A 634 26.46 3.03 10.30
CA TYR A 634 26.46 2.49 8.94
C TYR A 634 26.17 0.99 8.92
N LYS A 635 26.47 0.28 10.01
CA LYS A 635 26.49 -1.18 10.07
C LYS A 635 25.15 -1.82 9.69
N GLU A 636 24.03 -1.22 10.09
CA GLU A 636 22.68 -1.71 9.77
C GLU A 636 22.42 -1.69 8.25
N HIS A 637 22.83 -0.62 7.57
CA HIS A 637 22.57 -0.41 6.14
C HIS A 637 23.79 -0.70 5.25
N TRP A 638 24.88 -1.24 5.79
CA TRP A 638 26.16 -1.34 5.09
C TRP A 638 26.06 -2.17 3.81
N ASN A 639 25.28 -3.26 3.83
CA ASN A 639 25.07 -4.09 2.64
C ASN A 639 24.41 -3.32 1.48
N GLU A 640 23.60 -2.30 1.77
CA GLU A 640 22.94 -1.47 0.76
C GLU A 640 23.83 -0.32 0.25
N ILE A 641 24.78 0.15 1.07
CA ILE A 641 25.57 1.37 0.77
C ILE A 641 27.07 1.13 0.57
N ALA A 642 27.58 -0.09 0.78
CA ALA A 642 29.01 -0.39 0.64
C ALA A 642 29.51 -0.08 -0.78
N ASP A 643 28.79 -0.54 -1.81
CA ASP A 643 29.15 -0.28 -3.20
C ASP A 643 29.08 1.21 -3.55
N LEU A 644 28.11 1.94 -2.96
CA LEU A 644 28.03 3.40 -3.07
C LEU A 644 29.20 4.09 -2.40
N TRP A 645 29.67 3.60 -1.26
CA TRP A 645 30.85 4.14 -0.59
C TRP A 645 32.10 3.97 -1.48
N PHE A 646 32.31 2.78 -2.05
CA PHE A 646 33.43 2.54 -2.96
C PHE A 646 33.35 3.38 -4.23
N LEU A 647 32.18 3.44 -4.87
CA LEU A 647 31.94 4.28 -6.04
C LEU A 647 32.11 5.77 -5.71
N GLY A 648 31.69 6.19 -4.52
CA GLY A 648 31.86 7.54 -3.99
C GLY A 648 33.34 7.90 -3.82
N MET A 649 34.14 7.04 -3.18
CA MET A 649 35.59 7.22 -3.04
C MET A 649 36.26 7.34 -4.41
N GLN A 650 35.98 6.41 -5.33
CA GLN A 650 36.54 6.42 -6.68
C GLN A 650 36.15 7.68 -7.47
N THR A 651 34.88 8.08 -7.39
CA THR A 651 34.38 9.24 -8.14
C THR A 651 34.93 10.53 -7.55
N MET A 652 35.06 10.63 -6.23
CA MET A 652 35.70 11.77 -5.56
C MET A 652 37.16 11.93 -6.00
N SER A 653 37.94 10.85 -6.04
CA SER A 653 39.30 10.85 -6.59
C SER A 653 39.35 11.36 -8.03
N GLY A 654 38.38 10.96 -8.85
CA GLY A 654 38.22 11.46 -10.21
C GLY A 654 37.87 12.96 -10.28
N VAL A 655 36.95 13.42 -9.42
CA VAL A 655 36.53 14.82 -9.34
C VAL A 655 37.70 15.73 -8.97
N LEU A 656 38.59 15.31 -8.05
CA LEU A 656 39.78 16.09 -7.68
C LEU A 656 40.66 16.46 -8.89
N THR A 657 40.76 15.56 -9.89
CA THR A 657 41.56 15.83 -11.09
C THR A 657 40.93 16.84 -12.06
N ILE A 658 39.60 16.99 -12.01
CA ILE A 658 38.84 17.84 -12.94
C ILE A 658 38.46 19.17 -12.28
N VAL A 659 38.28 19.17 -10.95
CA VAL A 659 37.89 20.33 -10.15
C VAL A 659 38.88 20.49 -8.98
N PRO A 660 40.13 20.92 -9.24
CA PRO A 660 41.23 20.81 -8.27
C PRO A 660 41.02 21.61 -6.98
N TRP A 661 40.26 22.71 -7.03
CA TRP A 661 39.96 23.51 -5.84
C TRP A 661 39.13 22.77 -4.79
N ILE A 662 38.49 21.64 -5.13
CA ILE A 662 37.81 20.78 -4.15
C ILE A 662 38.80 20.16 -3.16
N SER A 663 40.07 20.00 -3.55
CA SER A 663 41.13 19.52 -2.65
C SER A 663 41.30 20.38 -1.39
N GLU A 664 41.05 21.70 -1.50
CA GLU A 664 41.10 22.64 -0.37
C GLU A 664 40.15 22.17 0.75
N PHE A 665 38.94 21.72 0.41
CA PHE A 665 37.95 21.23 1.39
C PHE A 665 38.37 19.92 2.07
N ALA A 666 38.97 18.99 1.32
CA ALA A 666 39.44 17.72 1.88
C ALA A 666 40.59 17.93 2.88
N ILE A 667 41.43 18.94 2.65
CA ILE A 667 42.52 19.32 3.54
C ILE A 667 41.97 20.08 4.76
N GLU A 668 41.18 21.13 4.55
CA GLU A 668 40.65 21.99 5.62
C GLU A 668 39.66 21.28 6.55
N SER A 669 38.93 20.29 6.06
CA SER A 669 38.05 19.46 6.90
C SER A 669 38.80 18.56 7.87
N GLY A 670 40.10 18.35 7.67
CA GLY A 670 40.91 17.38 8.43
C GLY A 670 40.75 15.93 7.96
N TRP A 671 39.99 15.68 6.88
CA TRP A 671 39.70 14.32 6.42
C TRP A 671 40.97 13.56 6.03
N ALA A 672 41.88 14.20 5.29
CA ALA A 672 43.14 13.59 4.88
C ALA A 672 44.04 13.21 6.08
N GLU A 673 44.12 14.10 7.09
CA GLU A 673 44.85 13.83 8.34
C GLU A 673 44.20 12.67 9.10
N GLY A 674 42.87 12.70 9.25
CA GLY A 674 42.09 11.67 9.94
C GLY A 674 42.24 10.28 9.33
N ILE A 675 42.27 10.17 7.99
CA ILE A 675 42.55 8.88 7.31
C ILE A 675 43.95 8.37 7.69
N ALA A 676 44.97 9.23 7.62
CA ALA A 676 46.34 8.84 7.94
C ALA A 676 46.48 8.37 9.40
N GLU A 677 45.91 9.11 10.34
CA GLU A 677 45.93 8.79 11.76
C GLU A 677 45.20 7.48 12.06
N MET A 678 44.01 7.30 11.49
CA MET A 678 43.21 6.09 11.62
C MET A 678 43.99 4.88 11.11
N LEU A 679 44.46 4.91 9.86
CA LEU A 679 45.17 3.79 9.26
C LEU A 679 46.54 3.52 9.92
N ALA A 680 47.18 4.53 10.52
CA ALA A 680 48.39 4.36 11.32
C ALA A 680 48.16 3.59 12.64
N LYS A 681 46.91 3.57 13.16
CA LYS A 681 46.50 2.74 14.32
C LYS A 681 46.16 1.30 13.91
N VAL A 682 45.68 1.10 12.69
CA VAL A 682 45.24 -0.22 12.20
C VAL A 682 46.40 -1.22 12.17
N LYS A 683 46.16 -2.42 12.69
CA LYS A 683 47.13 -3.52 12.77
C LYS A 683 47.54 -4.01 11.37
N VAL A 684 48.82 -4.28 11.21
CA VAL A 684 49.40 -4.82 9.97
C VAL A 684 48.66 -6.10 9.53
N GLY A 685 48.27 -6.14 8.26
CA GLY A 685 47.62 -7.31 7.65
C GLY A 685 46.12 -7.44 7.90
N THR A 686 45.50 -6.51 8.64
CA THR A 686 44.05 -6.55 8.94
C THR A 686 43.21 -5.63 8.06
N LEU A 687 43.83 -4.69 7.34
CA LEU A 687 43.14 -3.76 6.45
C LEU A 687 42.63 -4.49 5.20
N PRO A 688 41.31 -4.47 4.91
CA PRO A 688 40.76 -5.11 3.71
C PRO A 688 41.38 -4.55 2.41
N PRO A 689 41.70 -5.39 1.41
CA PRO A 689 42.40 -4.94 0.19
C PRO A 689 41.66 -3.87 -0.63
N ASN A 690 40.34 -4.00 -0.75
CA ASN A 690 39.48 -3.02 -1.43
C ASN A 690 39.46 -1.66 -0.70
N VAL A 691 39.34 -1.67 0.62
CA VAL A 691 39.36 -0.46 1.46
C VAL A 691 40.73 0.21 1.39
N LYS A 692 41.81 -0.57 1.47
CA LYS A 692 43.17 -0.07 1.26
C LYS A 692 43.30 0.65 -0.09
N SER A 693 42.87 0.01 -1.17
CA SER A 693 42.97 0.57 -2.53
C SER A 693 42.18 1.87 -2.67
N ALA A 694 40.98 1.94 -2.08
CA ALA A 694 40.15 3.14 -2.12
C ALA A 694 40.81 4.33 -1.41
N PHE A 695 41.36 4.13 -0.20
CA PHE A 695 42.08 5.18 0.51
C PHE A 695 43.40 5.57 -0.17
N GLU A 696 44.17 4.59 -0.65
CA GLU A 696 45.45 4.86 -1.32
C GLU A 696 45.26 5.66 -2.61
N ASP A 697 44.30 5.31 -3.46
CA ASP A 697 44.01 6.06 -4.69
C ASP A 697 43.54 7.49 -4.36
N PHE A 698 42.63 7.65 -3.41
CA PHE A 698 42.16 8.97 -2.98
C PHE A 698 43.31 9.86 -2.48
N LEU A 699 44.16 9.37 -1.58
CA LEU A 699 45.28 10.13 -1.05
C LEU A 699 46.32 10.44 -2.13
N CYS A 700 46.59 9.51 -3.06
CA CYS A 700 47.45 9.75 -4.21
C CYS A 700 46.93 10.89 -5.08
N ARG A 701 45.64 10.86 -5.45
CA ARG A 701 45.02 11.92 -6.26
C ARG A 701 44.95 13.25 -5.53
N LEU A 702 44.78 13.23 -4.21
CA LEU A 702 44.78 14.44 -3.40
C LEU A 702 46.17 15.10 -3.38
N VAL A 703 47.24 14.31 -3.25
CA VAL A 703 48.63 14.79 -3.39
C VAL A 703 48.88 15.38 -4.77
N ASP A 704 48.44 14.70 -5.83
CA ASP A 704 48.61 15.17 -7.21
C ASP A 704 47.84 16.47 -7.49
N SER A 705 46.70 16.67 -6.84
CA SER A 705 45.86 17.85 -7.03
C SER A 705 46.31 19.04 -6.17
N ASN A 706 46.92 18.78 -5.01
CA ASN A 706 47.32 19.82 -4.06
C ASN A 706 48.44 19.37 -3.12
N GLU A 707 49.68 19.81 -3.39
CA GLU A 707 50.88 19.46 -2.62
C GLU A 707 50.82 19.92 -1.15
N ALA A 708 49.93 20.85 -0.78
CA ALA A 708 49.76 21.29 0.60
C ALA A 708 49.29 20.17 1.54
N VAL A 709 48.77 19.05 1.00
CA VAL A 709 48.39 17.87 1.78
C VAL A 709 49.59 17.05 2.29
N ILE A 710 50.76 17.15 1.65
CA ILE A 710 51.95 16.38 2.01
C ILE A 710 52.36 16.58 3.48
N PRO A 711 52.53 17.83 3.99
CA PRO A 711 52.84 18.03 5.41
C PRO A 711 51.73 17.55 6.34
N VAL A 712 50.46 17.63 5.93
CA VAL A 712 49.30 17.15 6.70
C VAL A 712 49.34 15.63 6.86
N LEU A 713 49.60 14.89 5.79
CA LEU A 713 49.74 13.43 5.83
C LEU A 713 50.96 12.99 6.63
N LYS A 714 52.09 13.70 6.50
CA LYS A 714 53.30 13.42 7.31
C LYS A 714 53.02 13.61 8.80
N LYS A 715 52.28 14.66 9.18
CA LYS A 715 51.84 14.92 10.56
C LYS A 715 50.91 13.81 11.07
N GLY A 716 49.96 13.34 10.26
CA GLY A 716 49.05 12.24 10.59
C GLY A 716 49.69 10.84 10.61
N GLY A 717 51.02 10.72 10.45
CA GLY A 717 51.72 9.44 10.56
C GLY A 717 51.79 8.62 9.26
N ALA A 718 51.71 9.26 8.09
CA ALA A 718 51.73 8.58 6.79
C ALA A 718 52.91 7.62 6.57
N LEU A 719 54.10 7.88 7.15
CA LEU A 719 55.23 6.95 7.05
C LEU A 719 54.92 5.58 7.67
N LYS A 720 54.30 5.58 8.86
CA LYS A 720 53.89 4.35 9.54
C LYS A 720 52.80 3.65 8.75
N MET A 721 51.75 4.38 8.37
CA MET A 721 50.64 3.88 7.54
C MET A 721 51.14 3.20 6.26
N CYS A 722 51.98 3.88 5.45
CA CYS A 722 52.45 3.33 4.17
C CYS A 722 53.28 2.07 4.35
N ARG A 723 54.12 2.01 5.39
CA ARG A 723 54.92 0.80 5.70
C ARG A 723 54.07 -0.34 6.21
N SER A 724 53.15 -0.07 7.14
CA SER A 724 52.29 -1.08 7.77
C SER A 724 51.34 -1.74 6.77
N HIS A 725 50.80 -0.98 5.82
CA HIS A 725 49.79 -1.47 4.88
C HIS A 725 50.31 -1.63 3.44
N ARG A 726 51.60 -1.40 3.21
CA ARG A 726 52.26 -1.46 1.89
C ARG A 726 51.59 -0.55 0.86
N MET A 727 51.29 0.69 1.24
CA MET A 727 50.78 1.70 0.31
C MET A 727 51.95 2.30 -0.48
N MET A 728 52.40 1.56 -1.49
CA MET A 728 53.64 1.85 -2.22
C MET A 728 53.52 3.08 -3.10
N ASP A 729 52.37 3.29 -3.74
CA ASP A 729 52.18 4.40 -4.68
C ASP A 729 52.14 5.73 -3.92
N LEU A 730 51.40 5.74 -2.81
CA LEU A 730 51.37 6.89 -1.92
C LEU A 730 52.73 7.12 -1.24
N GLY A 731 53.42 6.05 -0.83
CA GLY A 731 54.75 6.12 -0.25
C GLY A 731 55.75 6.83 -1.15
N LYS A 732 55.80 6.45 -2.44
CA LYS A 732 56.66 7.07 -3.45
C LYS A 732 56.37 8.55 -3.62
N LYS A 733 55.09 8.94 -3.69
CA LYS A 733 54.69 10.35 -3.84
C LYS A 733 55.08 11.20 -2.63
N LEU A 734 55.05 10.66 -1.41
CA LEU A 734 55.32 11.42 -0.19
C LEU A 734 56.81 11.48 0.21
N PHE A 735 57.59 10.44 -0.14
CA PHE A 735 58.93 10.22 0.39
C PHE A 735 60.01 9.97 -0.66
N GLY A 736 59.65 9.83 -1.95
CA GLY A 736 60.58 9.38 -3.00
C GLY A 736 60.72 7.86 -3.06
N ASP A 737 61.61 7.38 -3.93
CA ASP A 737 61.93 5.95 -4.09
C ASP A 737 62.67 5.34 -2.89
#